data_AF-A0A540VCL6-F1
#
_entry.id   AF-A0A540VCL6-F1
#
_cell.length_a   1.000
_cell.length_b   1.000
_cell.length_c   1.000
_cell.angle_alpha   90.00
_cell.angle_beta   90.00
_cell.angle_gamma   90.00
#
_symmetry.space_group_name_H-M   'P 1'
#
loop_
_entity.id
_entity.type
_entity.pdbx_description
1 polymer ?
#
loop_
_entity_poly.entity_id
_entity_poly.type
_entity_poly.pdbx_seq_one_letter_code
_entity_poly.pdbx_strand_id
1 'polypeptide(L)'
;MGRVSLSLALVSAAGLAYEIALTRLFSFLFQYHYAFLAVSLAVLGIGLGAAVGYGVMARSTPVSPTGVLLGLSLSLFLVAGLLLAWPWAGSVWPLALVGLVPFTGAGLFLALVFSRYSGQSGRLYGADLAGAALGLAGALTLLQWSGPEGLLFLLGAVLAVAALLFPRPPGMHPAPWSLPLAAAILAVAGVAVGLAHVTRGGPALDPARLVDAPRDKTLVTVLQDERLDAQVVYTAWSPFARVDVVEQRDPDIKFVFTDGGAGSAMIRFDGHLEAVAFLQEEPAFIPFAVVPPGHTLVVGAGAGKDILMALLAGATSITALEVNPAVVTATRHFAAFNGHILDHPDVSLVVGDARTFVQRSRQAFDLIYLNLVYTQAADPAGQALVENYVFTRQAFQTYLERLTPGGYLAVVSHNALEGSRAALTALAALDRMGVPPDRGLDHLALWMVPAADPTLRTSVLLVGKEPLSPAALATLTDEARQRQMQPLFAPGIYEVAFASLRQGMGLDQFIQADAPYDLGSTVDDRPFFFKLEPGLPPPIRQLLGVAGGLACTFLLAGLWLLQRSGRGVASLTSAALLGAGFMLVEIPLIQRFQLLLGQPILSLAVVLGTLLLAGGLGSGLSQRWHAGRLRAGMVAAALGCVAGGLLAAGLLPDLVQAVLHGPLALRLGVVILFTAPLGLAMGIPFPSLLRLVGQGARKDAAHVALLWGVNGAFSVVGSAVAVALAMTWGFGSALAAGAGLYAALALLAWRGLKSLT
;
A
#
# COMPACT_ATOMS: atom_id res chain seq x y z
N MET A 1 -35.50 4.66 10.25
CA MET A 1 -34.48 3.92 9.47
C MET A 1 -33.40 4.82 8.92
N GLY A 2 -33.72 5.93 8.24
CA GLY A 2 -32.70 6.87 7.73
C GLY A 2 -31.64 7.29 8.76
N ARG A 3 -32.07 7.65 9.99
CA ARG A 3 -31.14 7.97 11.09
C ARG A 3 -30.20 6.82 11.50
N VAL A 4 -30.67 5.58 11.51
CA VAL A 4 -29.83 4.40 11.82
C VAL A 4 -28.79 4.21 10.72
N SER A 5 -29.21 4.27 9.46
CA SER A 5 -28.32 4.17 8.30
C SER A 5 -27.27 5.27 8.29
N LEU A 6 -27.64 6.51 8.62
CA LEU A 6 -26.70 7.63 8.70
C LEU A 6 -25.68 7.44 9.83
N SER A 7 -26.12 7.12 11.05
CA SER A 7 -25.19 6.83 12.16
C SER A 7 -24.25 5.67 11.81
N LEU A 8 -24.77 4.62 11.16
CA LEU A 8 -23.95 3.49 10.73
C LEU A 8 -22.92 3.93 9.68
N ALA A 9 -23.32 4.68 8.65
CA ALA A 9 -22.40 5.22 7.65
C ALA A 9 -21.29 6.07 8.27
N LEU A 10 -21.59 6.89 9.28
CA LEU A 10 -20.59 7.68 10.00
C LEU A 10 -19.60 6.80 10.79
N VAL A 11 -20.08 5.71 11.40
CA VAL A 11 -19.22 4.75 12.10
C VAL A 11 -18.29 4.06 11.12
N SER A 12 -18.79 3.63 9.97
CA SER A 12 -18.00 2.96 8.93
C SER A 12 -17.01 3.92 8.28
N ALA A 13 -17.41 5.18 8.05
CA ALA A 13 -16.52 6.24 7.59
C ALA A 13 -15.36 6.47 8.58
N ALA A 14 -15.69 6.60 9.87
CA ALA A 14 -14.69 6.78 10.92
C ALA A 14 -13.80 5.54 11.09
N GLY A 15 -14.36 4.34 10.98
CA GLY A 15 -13.62 3.09 11.05
C GLY A 15 -12.57 2.97 9.96
N LEU A 16 -12.94 3.18 8.69
CA LEU A 16 -11.98 3.10 7.59
C LEU A 16 -10.96 4.26 7.62
N ALA A 17 -11.40 5.48 7.98
CA ALA A 17 -10.48 6.59 8.14
C ALA A 17 -9.48 6.36 9.28
N TYR A 18 -9.92 5.72 10.36
CA TYR A 18 -9.05 5.33 11.48
C TYR A 18 -8.04 4.26 11.06
N GLU A 19 -8.46 3.28 10.26
CA GLU A 19 -7.55 2.29 9.66
C GLU A 19 -6.45 2.97 8.84
N ILE A 20 -6.81 3.91 7.95
CA ILE A 20 -5.83 4.66 7.15
C ILE A 20 -4.90 5.47 8.04
N ALA A 21 -5.42 6.17 9.06
CA ALA A 21 -4.61 6.93 10.01
C ALA A 21 -3.60 6.03 10.75
N LEU A 22 -4.03 4.85 11.20
CA LEU A 22 -3.15 3.86 11.82
C LEU A 22 -2.10 3.33 10.87
N THR A 23 -2.42 3.06 9.59
CA THR A 23 -1.39 2.61 8.63
C THR A 23 -0.26 3.63 8.50
N ARG A 24 -0.57 4.94 8.56
CA ARG A 24 0.44 6.00 8.49
C ARG A 24 1.22 6.13 9.79
N LEU A 25 0.55 6.10 10.94
CA LEU A 25 1.21 6.13 12.25
C LEU A 25 2.13 4.93 12.47
N PHE A 26 1.68 3.72 12.12
CA PHE A 26 2.47 2.50 12.27
C PHE A 26 3.60 2.44 11.24
N SER A 27 3.40 2.95 10.02
CA SER A 27 4.49 3.10 9.04
C SER A 27 5.58 4.01 9.57
N PHE A 28 5.23 5.09 10.27
CA PHE A 28 6.19 6.01 10.87
C PHE A 28 6.86 5.46 12.15
N LEU A 29 6.08 4.91 13.08
CA LEU A 29 6.54 4.41 14.38
C LEU A 29 7.34 3.10 14.28
N PHE A 30 6.92 2.20 13.39
CA PHE A 30 7.49 0.87 13.24
C PHE A 30 8.06 0.70 11.83
N GLN A 31 8.39 -0.54 11.47
CA GLN A 31 8.77 -0.88 10.09
C GLN A 31 7.55 -0.89 9.17
N TYR A 32 7.75 -0.59 7.89
CA TYR A 32 6.69 -0.45 6.88
C TYR A 32 5.69 -1.62 6.85
N HIS A 33 6.17 -2.85 7.02
CA HIS A 33 5.32 -4.04 6.97
C HIS A 33 4.29 -4.12 8.12
N TYR A 34 4.45 -3.33 9.18
CA TYR A 34 3.43 -3.16 10.22
C TYR A 34 2.27 -2.24 9.79
N ALA A 35 2.35 -1.57 8.64
CA ALA A 35 1.15 -0.95 8.05
C ALA A 35 0.06 -2.00 7.77
N PHE A 36 0.44 -3.22 7.36
CA PHE A 36 -0.49 -4.35 7.19
C PHE A 36 -1.10 -4.84 8.51
N LEU A 37 -0.46 -4.53 9.65
CA LEU A 37 -1.02 -4.82 10.97
C LEU A 37 -2.29 -3.99 11.21
N ALA A 38 -2.35 -2.73 10.75
CA ALA A 38 -3.54 -1.89 10.94
C ALA A 38 -4.79 -2.50 10.28
N VAL A 39 -4.67 -3.00 9.05
CA VAL A 39 -5.74 -3.73 8.34
C VAL A 39 -6.14 -4.99 9.12
N SER A 40 -5.15 -5.73 9.61
CA SER A 40 -5.39 -6.95 10.40
C SER A 40 -6.11 -6.64 11.73
N LEU A 41 -5.75 -5.54 12.40
CA LEU A 41 -6.41 -5.07 13.62
C LEU A 41 -7.83 -4.56 13.34
N ALA A 42 -8.05 -3.91 12.20
CA ALA A 42 -9.39 -3.48 11.80
C ALA A 42 -10.35 -4.66 11.73
N VAL A 43 -9.93 -5.67 10.98
CA VAL A 43 -10.75 -6.85 10.74
C VAL A 43 -10.87 -7.72 11.99
N LEU A 44 -9.77 -7.94 12.73
CA LEU A 44 -9.78 -8.68 14.00
C LEU A 44 -10.65 -7.99 15.04
N GLY A 45 -10.49 -6.67 15.20
CA GLY A 45 -11.24 -5.87 16.15
C GLY A 45 -12.73 -5.93 15.85
N ILE A 46 -13.13 -5.72 14.58
CA ILE A 46 -14.53 -5.85 14.19
C ILE A 46 -15.08 -7.26 14.50
N GLY A 47 -14.30 -8.31 14.22
CA GLY A 47 -14.66 -9.70 14.54
C GLY A 47 -14.79 -9.98 16.04
N LEU A 48 -13.86 -9.48 16.86
CA LEU A 48 -13.90 -9.56 18.33
C LEU A 48 -15.10 -8.80 18.88
N GLY A 49 -15.37 -7.60 18.37
CA GLY A 49 -16.56 -6.82 18.72
C GLY A 49 -17.85 -7.57 18.43
N ALA A 50 -17.92 -8.27 17.29
CA ALA A 50 -19.04 -9.12 16.96
C ALA A 50 -19.17 -10.34 17.89
N ALA A 51 -18.06 -10.96 18.30
CA ALA A 51 -18.05 -12.05 19.28
C ALA A 51 -18.50 -11.59 20.68
N VAL A 52 -18.09 -10.40 21.11
CA VAL A 52 -18.60 -9.75 22.33
C VAL A 52 -20.10 -9.50 22.20
N GLY A 53 -20.54 -9.00 21.04
CA GLY A 53 -21.96 -8.82 20.71
C GLY A 53 -22.75 -10.11 20.82
N TYR A 54 -22.23 -11.22 20.28
CA TYR A 54 -22.80 -12.57 20.44
C TYR A 54 -23.00 -12.90 21.93
N GLY A 55 -21.96 -12.74 22.76
CA GLY A 55 -22.02 -13.08 24.18
C GLY A 55 -23.02 -12.23 24.97
N VAL A 56 -23.06 -10.93 24.70
CA VAL A 56 -24.04 -9.99 25.27
C VAL A 56 -25.46 -10.43 24.93
N MET A 57 -25.71 -10.74 23.66
CA MET A 57 -27.04 -11.10 23.18
C MET A 57 -27.47 -12.48 23.67
N ALA A 58 -26.56 -13.46 23.70
CA ALA A 58 -26.82 -14.79 24.23
C ALA A 58 -27.17 -14.76 25.73
N ARG A 59 -26.58 -13.83 26.49
CA ARG A 59 -26.87 -13.62 27.92
C ARG A 59 -28.03 -12.64 28.17
N SER A 60 -28.66 -12.12 27.12
CA SER A 60 -29.72 -11.11 27.21
C SER A 60 -29.33 -9.86 28.01
N THR A 61 -28.04 -9.48 28.00
CA THR A 61 -27.59 -8.29 28.72
C THR A 61 -27.96 -7.01 27.94
N PRO A 62 -28.58 -6.01 28.58
CA PRO A 62 -29.00 -4.80 27.89
C PRO A 62 -27.79 -3.91 27.60
N VAL A 63 -27.44 -3.76 26.32
CA VAL A 63 -26.38 -2.86 25.86
C VAL A 63 -26.97 -1.78 24.95
N SER A 64 -26.71 -0.51 25.30
CA SER A 64 -27.17 0.65 24.53
C SER A 64 -26.24 0.94 23.35
N PRO A 65 -26.72 0.94 22.09
CA PRO A 65 -25.90 1.32 20.93
C PRO A 65 -25.32 2.73 21.06
N THR A 66 -26.08 3.68 21.63
CA THR A 66 -25.58 5.05 21.89
C THR A 66 -24.43 5.05 22.91
N GLY A 67 -24.50 4.20 23.94
CA GLY A 67 -23.41 4.03 24.91
C GLY A 67 -22.14 3.46 24.27
N VAL A 68 -22.30 2.48 23.36
CA VAL A 68 -21.18 1.93 22.57
C VAL A 68 -20.55 3.00 21.69
N LEU A 69 -21.35 3.84 21.01
CA LEU A 69 -20.83 4.93 20.18
C LEU A 69 -20.07 5.99 20.99
N LEU A 70 -20.54 6.31 22.20
CA LEU A 70 -19.84 7.22 23.10
C LEU A 70 -18.52 6.62 23.61
N GLY A 71 -18.53 5.35 24.01
CA GLY A 71 -17.32 4.63 24.39
C GLY A 71 -16.31 4.56 23.23
N LEU A 72 -16.80 4.36 22.00
CA LEU A 72 -15.99 4.36 20.79
C LEU A 72 -15.37 5.73 20.51
N SER A 73 -16.16 6.81 20.57
CA SER A 73 -15.68 8.19 20.45
C SER A 73 -14.59 8.50 21.48
N LEU A 74 -14.83 8.16 22.76
CA LEU A 74 -13.85 8.31 23.83
C LEU A 74 -12.59 7.50 23.57
N SER A 75 -12.72 6.27 23.07
CA SER A 75 -11.57 5.41 22.77
C SER A 75 -10.63 6.02 21.72
N LEU A 76 -11.15 6.72 20.69
CA LEU A 76 -10.29 7.40 19.71
C LEU A 76 -9.51 8.57 20.34
N PHE A 77 -10.13 9.35 21.23
CA PHE A 77 -9.42 10.39 21.97
C PHE A 77 -8.32 9.83 22.86
N LEU A 78 -8.60 8.72 23.55
CA LEU A 78 -7.62 8.02 24.38
C LEU A 78 -6.48 7.45 23.56
N VAL A 79 -6.77 6.81 22.43
CA VAL A 79 -5.75 6.29 21.49
C VAL A 79 -4.87 7.44 20.99
N ALA A 80 -5.46 8.55 20.57
CA ALA A 80 -4.69 9.72 20.12
C ALA A 80 -3.75 10.24 21.22
N GLY A 81 -4.26 10.40 22.45
CA GLY A 81 -3.46 10.85 23.59
C GLY A 81 -2.36 9.85 23.98
N LEU A 82 -2.65 8.55 23.97
CA LEU A 82 -1.70 7.50 24.31
C LEU A 82 -0.58 7.40 23.27
N LEU A 83 -0.92 7.42 21.97
CA LEU A 83 0.09 7.35 20.91
C LEU A 83 1.05 8.55 20.94
N LEU A 84 0.53 9.75 21.25
CA LEU A 84 1.35 10.95 21.44
C LEU A 84 2.24 10.88 22.69
N ALA A 85 1.77 10.22 23.75
CA ALA A 85 2.50 10.11 25.02
C ALA A 85 3.44 8.90 25.11
N TRP A 86 3.38 7.95 24.15
CA TRP A 86 4.10 6.68 24.19
C TRP A 86 5.20 6.59 23.12
N PRO A 87 6.40 7.15 23.37
CA PRO A 87 7.49 7.19 22.39
C PRO A 87 8.22 5.85 22.13
N TRP A 88 7.80 4.72 22.69
CA TRP A 88 8.53 3.45 22.52
C TRP A 88 8.13 2.73 21.23
N ALA A 89 8.94 2.88 20.19
CA ALA A 89 8.79 2.22 18.89
C ALA A 89 8.95 0.68 18.98
N GLY A 90 9.72 0.16 19.95
CA GLY A 90 9.79 -1.28 20.21
C GLY A 90 8.50 -1.91 20.75
N SER A 91 7.52 -1.11 21.20
CA SER A 91 6.27 -1.57 21.82
C SER A 91 5.17 -1.89 20.79
N VAL A 92 5.49 -2.66 19.75
CA VAL A 92 4.56 -3.00 18.66
C VAL A 92 3.26 -3.60 19.21
N TRP A 93 3.35 -4.63 20.06
CA TRP A 93 2.16 -5.35 20.56
C TRP A 93 1.29 -4.51 21.50
N PRO A 94 1.82 -3.80 22.53
CA PRO A 94 1.02 -2.89 23.34
C PRO A 94 0.28 -1.84 22.51
N LEU A 95 0.96 -1.20 21.55
CA LEU A 95 0.37 -0.18 20.70
C LEU A 95 -0.65 -0.77 19.71
N ALA A 96 -0.43 -2.00 19.23
CA ALA A 96 -1.41 -2.73 18.44
C ALA A 96 -2.68 -3.07 19.25
N LEU A 97 -2.55 -3.43 20.54
CA LEU A 97 -3.70 -3.67 21.42
C LEU A 97 -4.49 -2.38 21.69
N VAL A 98 -3.81 -1.25 21.87
CA VAL A 98 -4.45 0.07 21.97
C VAL A 98 -5.18 0.38 20.66
N GLY A 99 -4.52 0.15 19.53
CA GLY A 99 -5.09 0.34 18.19
C GLY A 99 -6.34 -0.53 17.90
N LEU A 100 -6.44 -1.70 18.53
CA LEU A 100 -7.54 -2.67 18.38
C LEU A 100 -8.85 -2.23 19.04
N VAL A 101 -8.78 -1.41 20.10
CA VAL A 101 -9.94 -1.07 20.94
C VAL A 101 -11.07 -0.38 20.15
N PRO A 102 -10.79 0.65 19.32
CA PRO A 102 -11.85 1.30 18.54
C PRO A 102 -12.51 0.34 17.55
N PHE A 103 -11.74 -0.51 16.86
CA PHE A 103 -12.32 -1.50 15.95
C PHE A 103 -13.23 -2.51 16.67
N THR A 104 -12.88 -2.89 17.89
CA THR A 104 -13.72 -3.74 18.74
C THR A 104 -15.04 -3.05 19.10
N GLY A 105 -15.00 -1.77 19.46
CA GLY A 105 -16.23 -0.99 19.70
C GLY A 105 -17.10 -0.84 18.44
N ALA A 106 -16.48 -0.60 17.28
CA ALA A 106 -17.19 -0.54 16.00
C ALA A 106 -17.84 -1.88 15.64
N GLY A 107 -17.13 -3.00 15.80
CA GLY A 107 -17.67 -4.34 15.57
C GLY A 107 -18.85 -4.69 16.48
N LEU A 108 -18.76 -4.33 17.76
CA LEU A 108 -19.87 -4.48 18.71
C LEU A 108 -21.09 -3.68 18.26
N PHE A 109 -20.90 -2.42 17.87
CA PHE A 109 -21.99 -1.58 17.35
C PHE A 109 -22.64 -2.19 16.10
N LEU A 110 -21.84 -2.60 15.12
CA LEU A 110 -22.33 -3.23 13.89
C LEU A 110 -23.13 -4.50 14.20
N ALA A 111 -22.60 -5.39 15.06
CA ALA A 111 -23.29 -6.61 15.46
C ALA A 111 -24.65 -6.33 16.11
N LEU A 112 -24.74 -5.34 17.02
CA LEU A 112 -26.00 -4.95 17.65
C LEU A 112 -27.01 -4.40 16.62
N VAL A 113 -26.57 -3.55 15.69
CA VAL A 113 -27.44 -2.93 14.69
C VAL A 113 -27.94 -3.95 13.66
N PHE A 114 -27.05 -4.74 13.06
CA PHE A 114 -27.42 -5.75 12.06
C PHE A 114 -28.28 -6.86 12.64
N SER A 115 -28.05 -7.23 13.90
CA SER A 115 -28.88 -8.25 14.54
C SER A 115 -30.27 -7.73 14.90
N ARG A 116 -30.39 -6.47 15.34
CA ARG A 116 -31.68 -5.84 15.64
C ARG A 116 -32.52 -5.57 14.38
N TYR A 117 -31.86 -5.25 13.26
CA TYR A 117 -32.50 -4.82 12.02
C TYR A 117 -32.17 -5.74 10.84
N SER A 118 -32.05 -7.05 11.09
CA SER A 118 -31.65 -8.06 10.09
C SER A 118 -32.53 -8.08 8.83
N GLY A 119 -33.80 -7.72 8.94
CA GLY A 119 -34.69 -7.60 7.77
C GLY A 119 -34.32 -6.46 6.81
N GLN A 120 -33.52 -5.49 7.25
CA GLN A 120 -33.05 -4.35 6.47
C GLN A 120 -31.53 -4.38 6.21
N SER A 121 -30.88 -5.55 6.36
CA SER A 121 -29.43 -5.67 6.19
C SER A 121 -28.93 -5.18 4.83
N GLY A 122 -29.72 -5.27 3.74
CA GLY A 122 -29.29 -4.73 2.45
C GLY A 122 -29.18 -3.19 2.46
N ARG A 123 -30.12 -2.50 3.11
CA ARG A 123 -30.04 -1.03 3.29
C ARG A 123 -28.92 -0.64 4.26
N LEU A 124 -28.75 -1.38 5.34
CA LEU A 124 -27.74 -1.08 6.35
C LEU A 124 -26.34 -1.34 5.83
N TYR A 125 -26.11 -2.47 5.16
CA TYR A 125 -24.84 -2.79 4.50
C TYR A 125 -24.56 -1.85 3.32
N GLY A 126 -25.60 -1.37 2.62
CA GLY A 126 -25.43 -0.30 1.64
C GLY A 126 -24.92 1.01 2.25
N ALA A 127 -25.44 1.38 3.42
CA ALA A 127 -24.98 2.56 4.15
C ALA A 127 -23.57 2.37 4.76
N ASP A 128 -23.26 1.16 5.21
CA ASP A 128 -21.93 0.75 5.70
C ASP A 128 -20.85 1.00 4.66
N LEU A 129 -21.04 0.43 3.46
CA LEU A 129 -20.07 0.53 2.36
C LEU A 129 -19.98 1.96 1.81
N ALA A 130 -21.10 2.67 1.69
CA ALA A 130 -21.10 4.07 1.28
C ALA A 130 -20.39 4.97 2.31
N GLY A 131 -20.61 4.71 3.60
CA GLY A 131 -19.90 5.36 4.70
C GLY A 131 -18.40 5.11 4.63
N ALA A 132 -17.99 3.85 4.49
CA ALA A 132 -16.60 3.48 4.31
C ALA A 132 -15.96 4.21 3.10
N ALA A 133 -16.63 4.25 1.94
CA ALA A 133 -16.12 4.98 0.77
C ALA A 133 -15.95 6.50 1.02
N LEU A 134 -16.86 7.12 1.77
CA LEU A 134 -16.72 8.52 2.21
C LEU A 134 -15.57 8.68 3.21
N GLY A 135 -15.38 7.71 4.11
CA GLY A 135 -14.25 7.65 5.04
C GLY A 135 -12.90 7.57 4.32
N LEU A 136 -12.80 6.77 3.26
CA LEU A 136 -11.61 6.69 2.39
C LEU A 136 -11.28 8.06 1.78
N ALA A 137 -12.24 8.68 1.08
CA ALA A 137 -12.03 9.98 0.44
C ALA A 137 -11.73 11.09 1.47
N GLY A 138 -12.44 11.08 2.60
CA GLY A 138 -12.22 12.01 3.71
C GLY A 138 -10.85 11.84 4.36
N ALA A 139 -10.41 10.61 4.61
CA ALA A 139 -9.10 10.35 5.20
C ALA A 139 -7.97 10.85 4.30
N LEU A 140 -8.01 10.55 3.00
CA LEU A 140 -6.97 10.96 2.05
C LEU A 140 -6.85 12.48 1.90
N THR A 141 -7.92 13.23 2.15
CA THR A 141 -7.90 14.70 2.09
C THR A 141 -7.51 15.32 3.42
N LEU A 142 -8.10 14.85 4.53
CA LEU A 142 -7.87 15.40 5.86
C LEU A 142 -6.45 15.11 6.38
N LEU A 143 -5.86 13.95 6.04
CA LEU A 143 -4.48 13.59 6.45
C LEU A 143 -3.46 14.62 6.00
N GLN A 144 -3.63 15.20 4.80
CA GLN A 144 -2.71 16.19 4.26
C GLN A 144 -2.65 17.46 5.13
N TRP A 145 -3.74 17.78 5.83
CA TRP A 145 -3.88 19.04 6.56
C TRP A 145 -3.69 18.85 8.06
N SER A 146 -4.19 17.76 8.63
CA SER A 146 -4.17 17.53 10.07
C SER A 146 -3.11 16.56 10.55
N GLY A 147 -2.41 15.87 9.64
CA GLY A 147 -1.68 14.66 9.98
C GLY A 147 -2.62 13.55 10.50
N PRO A 148 -2.08 12.36 10.79
CA PRO A 148 -2.87 11.29 11.38
C PRO A 148 -3.32 11.59 12.81
N GLU A 149 -2.55 12.34 13.60
CA GLU A 149 -2.86 12.66 14.99
C GLU A 149 -4.09 13.56 15.09
N GLY A 150 -4.10 14.67 14.35
CA GLY A 150 -5.26 15.56 14.25
C GLY A 150 -6.50 14.84 13.71
N LEU A 151 -6.31 13.91 12.75
CA LEU A 151 -7.39 13.12 12.19
C LEU A 151 -8.09 12.27 13.26
N LEU A 152 -7.35 11.63 14.18
CA LEU A 152 -7.95 10.82 15.26
C LEU A 152 -8.94 11.63 16.13
N PHE A 153 -8.61 12.88 16.46
CA PHE A 153 -9.51 13.78 17.22
C PHE A 153 -10.78 14.11 16.43
N LEU A 154 -10.65 14.38 15.13
CA LEU A 154 -11.79 14.64 14.25
C LEU A 154 -12.71 13.43 14.12
N LEU A 155 -12.13 12.22 14.00
CA LEU A 155 -12.90 10.97 13.96
C LEU A 155 -13.65 10.71 15.27
N GLY A 156 -13.03 11.01 16.42
CA GLY A 156 -13.70 11.00 17.71
C GLY A 156 -14.96 11.88 17.73
N ALA A 157 -14.88 13.08 17.14
CA ALA A 157 -16.03 13.98 17.02
C ALA A 157 -17.12 13.45 16.08
N VAL A 158 -16.75 12.86 14.93
CA VAL A 158 -17.70 12.24 13.98
C VAL A 158 -18.52 11.14 14.66
N LEU A 159 -17.88 10.32 15.48
CA LEU A 159 -18.57 9.25 16.22
C LEU A 159 -19.49 9.79 17.33
N ALA A 160 -19.11 10.88 17.98
CA ALA A 160 -19.97 11.56 18.94
C ALA A 160 -21.23 12.12 18.25
N VAL A 161 -21.10 12.66 17.03
CA VAL A 161 -22.24 13.05 16.18
C VAL A 161 -23.08 11.83 15.79
N ALA A 162 -22.46 10.71 15.43
CA ALA A 162 -23.19 9.47 15.15
C ALA A 162 -24.04 9.01 16.36
N ALA A 163 -23.52 9.19 17.59
CA ALA A 163 -24.24 8.90 18.83
C ALA A 163 -25.46 9.81 19.03
N LEU A 164 -25.35 11.11 18.73
CA LEU A 164 -26.46 12.08 18.78
C LEU A 164 -27.56 11.74 17.77
N LEU A 165 -27.17 11.31 16.57
CA LEU A 165 -28.09 10.99 15.50
C LEU A 165 -28.80 9.65 15.71
N PHE A 166 -28.21 8.72 16.47
CA PHE A 166 -28.77 7.38 16.64
C PHE A 166 -30.14 7.43 17.34
N PRO A 167 -31.20 6.82 16.76
CA PRO A 167 -32.54 6.94 17.30
C PRO A 167 -32.70 6.19 18.63
N ARG A 168 -33.44 6.81 19.56
CA ARG A 168 -33.79 6.19 20.84
C ARG A 168 -34.77 5.03 20.61
N PRO A 169 -34.59 3.88 21.27
CA PRO A 169 -35.56 2.79 21.19
C PRO A 169 -36.91 3.22 21.77
N PRO A 170 -38.05 2.89 21.11
CA PRO A 170 -39.37 3.13 21.70
C PRO A 170 -39.54 2.26 22.96
N GLY A 171 -40.02 2.84 24.07
CA GLY A 171 -40.41 2.11 25.28
C GLY A 171 -39.34 1.97 26.38
N MET A 172 -38.13 2.52 26.21
CA MET A 172 -37.18 2.67 27.33
C MET A 172 -37.36 4.05 27.99
N HIS A 173 -37.15 4.12 29.31
CA HIS A 173 -37.07 5.41 30.03
C HIS A 173 -36.14 6.37 29.28
N PRO A 174 -36.43 7.68 29.27
CA PRO A 174 -35.57 8.65 28.61
C PRO A 174 -34.14 8.42 29.08
N ALA A 175 -33.23 8.18 28.13
CA ALA A 175 -31.81 8.19 28.42
C ALA A 175 -31.51 9.42 29.28
N PRO A 176 -30.74 9.29 30.39
CA PRO A 176 -30.43 10.44 31.21
C PRO A 176 -29.82 11.52 30.31
N TRP A 177 -30.20 12.78 30.54
CA TRP A 177 -29.76 13.91 29.69
C TRP A 177 -28.23 14.02 29.59
N SER A 178 -27.51 13.33 30.47
CA SER A 178 -26.07 13.13 30.45
C SER A 178 -25.52 12.49 29.16
N LEU A 179 -26.22 11.55 28.51
CA LEU A 179 -25.71 10.88 27.29
C LEU A 179 -25.64 11.81 26.06
N PRO A 180 -26.71 12.52 25.66
CA PRO A 180 -26.62 13.47 24.56
C PRO A 180 -25.73 14.67 24.91
N LEU A 181 -25.70 15.10 26.17
CA LEU A 181 -24.79 16.16 26.61
C LEU A 181 -23.32 15.72 26.49
N ALA A 182 -22.98 14.51 26.93
CA ALA A 182 -21.64 13.94 26.77
C ALA A 182 -21.24 13.83 25.30
N ALA A 183 -22.16 13.40 24.44
CA ALA A 183 -21.92 13.34 22.99
C ALA A 183 -21.67 14.74 22.40
N ALA A 184 -22.44 15.75 22.79
CA ALA A 184 -22.21 17.13 22.35
C ALA A 184 -20.86 17.67 22.84
N ILE A 185 -20.48 17.42 24.10
CA ILE A 185 -19.19 17.83 24.67
C ILE A 185 -18.04 17.17 23.90
N LEU A 186 -18.10 15.85 23.68
CA LEU A 186 -17.06 15.12 22.95
C LEU A 186 -16.95 15.59 21.49
N ALA A 187 -18.07 15.88 20.83
CA ALA A 187 -18.06 16.42 19.47
C ALA A 187 -17.36 17.79 19.41
N VAL A 188 -17.73 18.71 20.30
CA VAL A 188 -17.12 20.05 20.36
C VAL A 188 -15.64 19.97 20.74
N ALA A 189 -15.29 19.15 21.73
CA ALA A 189 -13.90 18.97 22.16
C ALA A 189 -13.03 18.40 21.03
N GLY A 190 -13.49 17.37 20.33
CA GLY A 190 -12.73 16.78 19.22
C GLY A 190 -12.51 17.76 18.06
N VAL A 191 -13.53 18.54 17.69
CA VAL A 191 -13.39 19.59 16.67
C VAL A 191 -12.44 20.68 17.14
N ALA A 192 -12.56 21.15 18.38
CA ALA A 192 -11.71 22.19 18.92
C ALA A 192 -10.23 21.77 18.99
N VAL A 193 -9.94 20.55 19.45
CA VAL A 193 -8.58 20.00 19.51
C VAL A 193 -8.04 19.74 18.11
N GLY A 194 -8.82 19.14 17.22
CA GLY A 194 -8.42 18.92 15.83
C GLY A 194 -8.10 20.23 15.09
N LEU A 195 -8.95 21.25 15.24
CA LEU A 195 -8.71 22.56 14.63
C LEU A 195 -7.52 23.29 15.26
N ALA A 196 -7.33 23.19 16.58
CA ALA A 196 -6.15 23.73 17.25
C ALA A 196 -4.86 23.05 16.76
N HIS A 197 -4.90 21.73 16.53
CA HIS A 197 -3.78 20.99 15.98
C HIS A 197 -3.40 21.48 14.58
N VAL A 198 -4.38 21.64 13.69
CA VAL A 198 -4.20 22.15 12.32
C VAL A 198 -3.69 23.60 12.30
N THR A 199 -4.23 24.47 13.15
CA THR A 199 -3.98 25.93 13.05
C THR A 199 -2.80 26.43 13.87
N ARG A 200 -2.43 25.74 14.95
CA ARG A 200 -1.40 26.20 15.89
C ARG A 200 -0.21 25.24 16.03
N GLY A 201 -0.20 24.12 15.31
CA GLY A 201 0.82 23.07 15.50
C GLY A 201 0.64 22.39 16.86
N GLY A 202 -0.43 21.59 16.98
CA GLY A 202 -0.74 20.88 18.22
C GLY A 202 0.31 19.83 18.61
N PRO A 203 0.10 19.11 19.73
CA PRO A 203 1.00 18.03 20.14
C PRO A 203 1.11 16.99 19.01
N ALA A 204 2.33 16.81 18.51
CA ALA A 204 2.67 15.90 17.42
C ALA A 204 3.75 14.94 17.90
N LEU A 205 3.87 13.82 17.20
CA LEU A 205 4.86 12.82 17.56
C LEU A 205 6.26 13.30 17.16
N ASP A 206 7.11 13.49 18.18
CA ASP A 206 8.48 13.98 18.06
C ASP A 206 9.44 12.80 17.78
N PRO A 207 10.01 12.69 16.58
CA PRO A 207 10.91 11.59 16.22
C PRO A 207 12.16 11.54 17.10
N ALA A 208 12.66 12.67 17.63
CA ALA A 208 13.86 12.68 18.45
C ALA A 208 13.65 11.91 19.78
N ARG A 209 12.41 11.85 20.26
CA ARG A 209 12.05 11.18 21.52
C ARG A 209 11.80 9.68 21.37
N LEU A 210 11.77 9.16 20.14
CA LEU A 210 11.44 7.76 19.89
C LEU A 210 12.50 6.82 20.49
N VAL A 211 12.06 5.87 21.32
CA VAL A 211 12.91 4.88 21.98
C VAL A 211 12.79 3.53 21.27
N ASP A 212 13.90 2.83 21.09
CA ASP A 212 13.98 1.53 20.40
C ASP A 212 13.43 1.56 18.96
N ALA A 213 13.71 2.64 18.23
CA ALA A 213 13.34 2.75 16.82
C ALA A 213 14.07 1.68 15.98
N PRO A 214 13.39 1.06 15.00
CA PRO A 214 14.02 0.15 14.05
C PRO A 214 15.22 0.79 13.34
N ARG A 215 16.23 -0.02 12.98
CA ARG A 215 17.46 0.48 12.34
C ARG A 215 17.22 1.19 10.99
N ASP A 216 16.15 0.85 10.29
CA ASP A 216 15.75 1.48 9.04
C ASP A 216 15.17 2.90 9.24
N LYS A 217 14.84 3.29 10.48
CA LYS A 217 14.44 4.65 10.86
C LYS A 217 15.64 5.57 11.10
N THR A 218 16.44 5.73 10.04
CA THR A 218 17.67 6.53 10.04
C THR A 218 17.48 7.97 10.55
N LEU A 219 16.29 8.57 10.39
CA LEU A 219 15.95 9.86 10.97
C LEU A 219 16.16 9.89 12.49
N VAL A 220 15.69 8.86 13.20
CA VAL A 220 15.76 8.80 14.67
C VAL A 220 17.21 8.71 15.11
N THR A 221 18.01 7.89 14.43
CA THR A 221 19.45 7.77 14.69
C THR A 221 20.17 9.11 14.46
N VAL A 222 19.80 9.84 13.40
CA VAL A 222 20.37 11.16 13.10
C VAL A 222 20.02 12.19 14.17
N LEU A 223 18.76 12.25 14.62
CA LEU A 223 18.31 13.20 15.63
C LEU A 223 18.86 12.91 17.03
N GLN A 224 19.20 11.65 17.32
CA GLN A 224 19.73 11.23 18.62
C GLN A 224 21.26 11.28 18.69
N ASP A 225 21.95 11.44 17.55
CA ASP A 225 23.40 11.66 17.54
C ASP A 225 23.71 13.13 17.85
N GLU A 226 24.04 13.41 19.12
CA GLU A 226 24.42 14.75 19.60
C GLU A 226 25.57 15.39 18.81
N ARG A 227 26.40 14.61 18.11
CA ARG A 227 27.51 15.14 17.30
C ARG A 227 27.02 15.88 16.05
N LEU A 228 25.86 15.47 15.54
CA LEU A 228 25.26 16.03 14.32
C LEU A 228 24.44 17.29 14.59
N ASP A 229 24.10 17.59 15.86
CA ASP A 229 23.26 18.72 16.26
C ASP A 229 22.00 18.85 15.38
N ALA A 230 21.35 17.70 15.16
CA ALA A 230 20.33 17.57 14.14
C ALA A 230 18.94 17.97 14.67
N GLN A 231 18.18 18.72 13.87
CA GLN A 231 16.82 19.16 14.21
C GLN A 231 15.87 19.07 13.03
N VAL A 232 14.62 18.68 13.29
CA VAL A 232 13.54 18.76 12.29
C VAL A 232 13.10 20.21 12.16
N VAL A 233 13.23 20.78 10.97
CA VAL A 233 12.87 22.17 10.68
C VAL A 233 11.57 22.32 9.88
N TYR A 234 11.12 21.25 9.25
CA TYR A 234 9.88 21.23 8.48
C TYR A 234 9.30 19.83 8.38
N THR A 235 7.98 19.71 8.45
CA THR A 235 7.26 18.44 8.24
C THR A 235 6.13 18.67 7.25
N ALA A 236 5.98 17.76 6.28
CA ALA A 236 4.87 17.72 5.35
C ALA A 236 4.19 16.35 5.36
N TRP A 237 2.87 16.33 5.29
CA TRP A 237 2.08 15.11 5.17
C TRP A 237 1.49 14.98 3.77
N SER A 238 1.61 13.79 3.20
CA SER A 238 0.76 13.35 2.09
C SER A 238 0.09 12.02 2.47
N PRO A 239 -0.91 11.57 1.70
CA PRO A 239 -1.46 10.23 1.89
C PRO A 239 -0.45 9.14 1.50
N PHE A 240 0.67 9.52 0.88
CA PHE A 240 1.79 8.63 0.58
C PHE A 240 2.64 8.43 1.83
N ALA A 241 3.10 9.51 2.44
CA ALA A 241 4.07 9.49 3.52
C ALA A 241 4.10 10.79 4.34
N ARG A 242 4.66 10.69 5.55
CA ARG A 242 5.27 11.82 6.26
C ARG A 242 6.61 12.14 5.62
N VAL A 243 6.93 13.42 5.47
CA VAL A 243 8.24 13.91 5.05
C VAL A 243 8.76 14.87 6.09
N ASP A 244 9.97 14.65 6.58
CA ASP A 244 10.64 15.50 7.57
C ASP A 244 11.95 16.05 6.97
N VAL A 245 12.14 17.37 7.04
CA VAL A 245 13.39 18.04 6.66
C VAL A 245 14.21 18.27 7.92
N VAL A 246 15.44 17.78 7.89
CA VAL A 246 16.38 17.84 9.00
C VAL A 246 17.55 18.71 8.62
N GLU A 247 17.84 19.68 9.48
CA GLU A 247 19.11 20.39 9.49
C GLU A 247 20.08 19.67 10.40
N GLN A 248 21.35 19.67 10.02
CA GLN A 248 22.46 19.18 10.83
C GLN A 248 23.47 20.32 11.01
N ARG A 249 24.55 20.02 11.72
CA ARG A 249 25.68 20.92 11.93
C ARG A 249 26.31 21.45 10.64
N ASP A 250 26.30 20.66 9.58
CA ASP A 250 26.70 21.12 8.25
C ASP A 250 25.61 22.05 7.68
N PRO A 251 25.88 23.36 7.56
CA PRO A 251 24.87 24.30 7.10
C PRO A 251 24.57 24.15 5.61
N ASP A 252 25.36 23.38 4.84
CA ASP A 252 25.24 23.28 3.39
C ASP A 252 24.43 22.06 2.94
N ILE A 253 24.00 21.21 3.88
CA ILE A 253 23.18 20.04 3.59
C ILE A 253 21.96 20.00 4.52
N LYS A 254 20.77 19.79 3.94
CA LYS A 254 19.58 19.35 4.67
C LYS A 254 19.20 17.95 4.20
N PHE A 255 18.69 17.12 5.09
CA PHE A 255 18.20 15.79 4.72
C PHE A 255 16.67 15.79 4.71
N VAL A 256 16.09 15.17 3.70
CA VAL A 256 14.64 14.98 3.55
C VAL A 256 14.35 13.51 3.72
N PHE A 257 13.75 13.15 4.86
CA PHE A 257 13.39 11.77 5.21
C PHE A 257 11.94 11.50 4.87
N THR A 258 11.64 10.28 4.43
CA THR A 258 10.28 9.80 4.15
C THR A 258 9.91 8.71 5.17
N ASP A 259 8.83 8.92 5.94
CA ASP A 259 8.40 8.08 7.08
C ASP A 259 9.54 7.74 8.06
N GLY A 260 10.47 8.66 8.27
CA GLY A 260 11.63 8.48 9.14
C GLY A 260 12.78 7.62 8.56
N GLY A 261 12.65 7.16 7.31
CA GLY A 261 13.69 6.45 6.56
C GLY A 261 14.02 7.14 5.23
N ALA A 262 14.79 6.46 4.37
CA ALA A 262 15.07 6.85 2.98
C ALA A 262 15.45 8.33 2.81
N GLY A 263 16.53 8.77 3.48
CA GLY A 263 16.97 10.15 3.46
C GLY A 263 17.52 10.56 2.09
N SER A 264 16.98 11.65 1.52
CA SER A 264 17.51 12.32 0.34
C SER A 264 18.20 13.63 0.73
N ALA A 265 19.37 13.92 0.18
CA ALA A 265 20.10 15.14 0.49
C ALA A 265 19.60 16.32 -0.37
N MET A 266 19.30 17.43 0.30
CA MET A 266 19.09 18.74 -0.28
C MET A 266 20.38 19.53 -0.08
N ILE A 267 21.04 19.87 -1.17
CA ILE A 267 22.33 20.58 -1.14
C ILE A 267 22.07 22.07 -1.28
N ARG A 268 22.80 22.89 -0.51
CA ARG A 268 22.81 24.34 -0.69
C ARG A 268 23.36 24.64 -2.08
N PHE A 269 22.62 25.43 -2.83
CA PHE A 269 23.01 25.79 -4.20
C PHE A 269 22.68 27.26 -4.46
N ASP A 270 23.69 28.02 -4.84
CA ASP A 270 23.62 29.45 -5.11
C ASP A 270 23.48 29.78 -6.61
N GLY A 271 23.40 28.76 -7.46
CA GLY A 271 23.36 28.86 -8.92
C GLY A 271 24.69 28.59 -9.61
N HIS A 272 25.80 28.49 -8.87
CA HIS A 272 27.13 28.22 -9.44
C HIS A 272 27.51 26.75 -9.27
N LEU A 273 27.74 26.05 -10.38
CA LEU A 273 28.02 24.61 -10.38
C LEU A 273 29.36 24.28 -9.68
N GLU A 274 30.30 25.20 -9.63
CA GLU A 274 31.57 25.01 -8.93
C GLU A 274 31.38 24.72 -7.44
N ALA A 275 30.34 25.28 -6.81
CA ALA A 275 30.03 25.08 -5.40
C ALA A 275 29.61 23.64 -5.07
N VAL A 276 29.14 22.89 -6.07
CA VAL A 276 28.67 21.51 -5.91
C VAL A 276 29.57 20.49 -6.63
N ALA A 277 30.76 20.89 -7.09
CA ALA A 277 31.70 20.04 -7.82
C ALA A 277 32.12 18.77 -7.04
N PHE A 278 32.07 18.79 -5.70
CA PHE A 278 32.34 17.62 -4.86
C PHE A 278 31.41 16.43 -5.14
N LEU A 279 30.20 16.67 -5.70
CA LEU A 279 29.29 15.59 -6.10
C LEU A 279 29.88 14.72 -7.21
N GLN A 280 30.86 15.22 -7.97
CA GLN A 280 31.56 14.43 -8.97
C GLN A 280 32.31 13.26 -8.34
N GLU A 281 32.75 13.35 -7.08
CA GLU A 281 33.49 12.28 -6.40
C GLU A 281 32.60 11.10 -6.01
N GLU A 282 31.26 11.26 -5.99
CA GLU A 282 30.36 10.18 -5.60
C GLU A 282 30.37 9.02 -6.63
N PRO A 283 30.33 7.75 -6.18
CA PRO A 283 30.12 6.60 -7.08
C PRO A 283 28.86 6.74 -7.94
N ALA A 284 27.82 7.38 -7.40
CA ALA A 284 26.57 7.64 -8.08
C ALA A 284 26.71 8.60 -9.28
N PHE A 285 27.81 9.38 -9.36
CA PHE A 285 28.09 10.31 -10.46
C PHE A 285 28.62 9.62 -11.72
N ILE A 286 29.20 8.42 -11.60
CA ILE A 286 29.86 7.71 -12.70
C ILE A 286 29.02 7.65 -13.99
N PRO A 287 27.70 7.34 -13.96
CA PRO A 287 26.90 7.32 -15.18
C PRO A 287 26.84 8.65 -15.93
N PHE A 288 26.92 9.78 -15.22
CA PHE A 288 26.94 11.11 -15.81
C PHE A 288 28.31 11.46 -16.42
N ALA A 289 29.40 10.89 -15.91
CA ALA A 289 30.73 11.06 -16.49
C ALA A 289 30.90 10.26 -17.81
N VAL A 290 30.25 9.11 -17.92
CA VAL A 290 30.31 8.25 -19.11
C VAL A 290 29.48 8.81 -20.27
N VAL A 291 28.38 9.50 -19.96
CA VAL A 291 27.40 9.99 -20.93
C VAL A 291 27.31 11.51 -20.80
N PRO A 292 27.75 12.31 -21.79
CA PRO A 292 27.48 13.75 -21.78
C PRO A 292 25.97 13.93 -21.98
N PRO A 293 25.19 14.21 -20.92
CA PRO A 293 23.75 14.07 -21.02
C PRO A 293 23.22 15.32 -21.72
N GLY A 294 22.69 15.24 -22.93
CA GLY A 294 21.89 16.34 -23.47
C GLY A 294 20.54 16.34 -22.76
N HIS A 295 19.85 15.20 -22.84
CA HIS A 295 18.53 14.95 -22.26
C HIS A 295 18.58 13.82 -21.22
N THR A 296 18.32 14.15 -19.95
CA THR A 296 18.34 13.19 -18.83
C THR A 296 16.96 12.97 -18.24
N LEU A 297 16.64 11.72 -17.94
CA LEU A 297 15.52 11.36 -17.07
C LEU A 297 16.05 10.94 -15.70
N VAL A 298 15.74 11.71 -14.66
CA VAL A 298 16.04 11.36 -13.27
C VAL A 298 14.79 10.75 -12.64
N VAL A 299 14.88 9.48 -12.26
CA VAL A 299 13.80 8.76 -11.60
C VAL A 299 14.00 8.79 -10.09
N GLY A 300 13.04 9.31 -9.33
CA GLY A 300 13.17 9.45 -7.88
C GLY A 300 14.03 10.66 -7.49
N ALA A 301 13.72 11.84 -8.05
CA ALA A 301 14.52 13.04 -7.91
C ALA A 301 14.72 13.52 -6.45
N GLY A 302 13.82 13.11 -5.54
CA GLY A 302 13.97 13.37 -4.12
C GLY A 302 14.11 14.86 -3.82
N ALA A 303 15.13 15.19 -3.03
CA ALA A 303 15.45 16.56 -2.65
C ALA A 303 16.34 17.32 -3.66
N GLY A 304 16.61 16.73 -4.84
CA GLY A 304 17.26 17.41 -5.97
C GLY A 304 18.75 17.15 -6.17
N LYS A 305 19.41 16.33 -5.33
CA LYS A 305 20.85 16.00 -5.51
C LYS A 305 21.16 15.44 -6.90
N ASP A 306 20.33 14.53 -7.39
CA ASP A 306 20.54 13.88 -8.69
C ASP A 306 20.32 14.85 -9.86
N ILE A 307 19.50 15.89 -9.67
CA ILE A 307 19.34 16.98 -10.64
C ILE A 307 20.63 17.81 -10.69
N LEU A 308 21.25 18.11 -9.55
CA LEU A 308 22.54 18.81 -9.49
C LEU A 308 23.65 18.02 -10.17
N MET A 309 23.70 16.69 -9.98
CA MET A 309 24.65 15.83 -10.70
C MET A 309 24.45 15.89 -12.22
N ALA A 310 23.19 15.89 -12.69
CA ALA A 310 22.90 16.05 -14.11
C ALA A 310 23.33 17.41 -14.65
N LEU A 311 23.06 18.51 -13.93
CA LEU A 311 23.49 19.86 -14.31
C LEU A 311 25.03 19.98 -14.33
N LEU A 312 25.71 19.43 -13.34
CA LEU A 312 27.18 19.37 -13.26
C LEU A 312 27.81 18.66 -14.45
N ALA A 313 27.14 17.64 -14.97
CA ALA A 313 27.57 16.91 -16.16
C ALA A 313 27.20 17.62 -17.48
N GLY A 314 26.57 18.79 -17.41
CA GLY A 314 26.22 19.62 -18.56
C GLY A 314 24.84 19.33 -19.16
N ALA A 315 23.92 18.71 -18.41
CA ALA A 315 22.56 18.46 -18.89
C ALA A 315 21.80 19.75 -19.17
N THR A 316 21.21 19.83 -20.37
CA THR A 316 20.44 20.99 -20.84
C THR A 316 18.93 20.75 -20.84
N SER A 317 18.50 19.50 -20.60
CA SER A 317 17.10 19.15 -20.40
C SER A 317 16.99 17.96 -19.46
N ILE A 318 16.47 18.19 -18.26
CA ILE A 318 16.31 17.20 -17.21
C ILE A 318 14.82 17.01 -16.94
N THR A 319 14.30 15.81 -17.17
CA THR A 319 12.98 15.42 -16.65
C THR A 319 13.19 14.79 -15.29
N ALA A 320 12.70 15.44 -14.22
CA ALA A 320 12.82 14.96 -12.85
C ALA A 320 11.49 14.35 -12.40
N LEU A 321 11.49 13.06 -12.03
CA LEU A 321 10.30 12.35 -11.56
C LEU A 321 10.33 12.18 -10.04
N GLU A 322 9.27 12.60 -9.35
CA GLU A 322 9.09 12.36 -7.93
C GLU A 322 7.67 11.82 -7.66
N VAL A 323 7.56 10.69 -6.96
CA VAL A 323 6.27 10.04 -6.70
C VAL A 323 5.56 10.65 -5.49
N ASN A 324 6.31 11.17 -4.53
CA ASN A 324 5.79 11.70 -3.27
C ASN A 324 5.64 13.24 -3.33
N PRO A 325 4.40 13.77 -3.43
CA PRO A 325 4.18 15.22 -3.48
C PRO A 325 4.62 15.97 -2.21
N ALA A 326 4.76 15.28 -1.07
CA ALA A 326 5.27 15.91 0.16
C ALA A 326 6.76 16.25 0.05
N VAL A 327 7.56 15.44 -0.67
CA VAL A 327 8.98 15.73 -0.94
C VAL A 327 9.08 16.98 -1.79
N VAL A 328 8.31 17.07 -2.87
CA VAL A 328 8.26 18.28 -3.74
C VAL A 328 7.88 19.53 -2.94
N THR A 329 6.88 19.42 -2.07
CA THR A 329 6.43 20.54 -1.22
C THR A 329 7.54 20.96 -0.25
N ALA A 330 8.21 20.00 0.38
CA ALA A 330 9.33 20.26 1.28
C ALA A 330 10.52 20.91 0.55
N THR A 331 10.91 20.38 -0.62
CA THR A 331 12.01 20.93 -1.43
C THR A 331 11.71 22.35 -1.92
N ARG A 332 10.47 22.64 -2.33
CA ARG A 332 10.04 24.00 -2.71
C ARG A 332 9.95 24.96 -1.52
N HIS A 333 9.62 24.47 -0.32
CA HIS A 333 9.64 25.29 0.88
C HIS A 333 11.05 25.89 1.13
N PHE A 334 12.09 25.13 0.80
CA PHE A 334 13.50 25.53 0.89
C PHE A 334 14.08 25.98 -0.46
N ALA A 335 13.27 26.50 -1.38
CA ALA A 335 13.75 26.90 -2.71
C ALA A 335 14.89 27.92 -2.68
N ALA A 336 14.87 28.86 -1.73
CA ALA A 336 15.96 29.83 -1.55
C ALA A 336 17.28 29.19 -1.09
N PHE A 337 17.23 28.03 -0.43
CA PHE A 337 18.41 27.29 0.03
C PHE A 337 19.02 26.45 -1.09
N ASN A 338 18.19 25.81 -1.91
CA ASN A 338 18.60 24.88 -2.97
C ASN A 338 18.66 25.52 -4.37
N GLY A 339 18.62 26.86 -4.47
CA GLY A 339 18.72 27.56 -5.75
C GLY A 339 17.54 27.30 -6.70
N HIS A 340 16.35 27.05 -6.15
CA HIS A 340 15.15 26.71 -6.92
C HIS A 340 15.32 25.48 -7.82
N ILE A 341 16.06 24.46 -7.36
CA ILE A 341 16.49 23.33 -8.20
C ILE A 341 15.36 22.60 -8.94
N LEU A 342 14.17 22.50 -8.34
CA LEU A 342 13.01 21.85 -8.96
C LEU A 342 12.31 22.70 -10.02
N ASP A 343 12.56 24.00 -10.02
CA ASP A 343 11.98 24.99 -10.93
C ASP A 343 13.08 25.65 -11.82
N HIS A 344 14.27 25.04 -11.88
CA HIS A 344 15.37 25.47 -12.73
C HIS A 344 14.97 25.43 -14.22
N PRO A 345 15.42 26.36 -15.08
CA PRO A 345 15.00 26.43 -16.50
C PRO A 345 15.16 25.12 -17.29
N ASP A 346 16.24 24.38 -17.01
CA ASP A 346 16.53 23.11 -17.68
C ASP A 346 15.82 21.90 -17.02
N VAL A 347 15.00 22.12 -15.99
CA VAL A 347 14.34 21.05 -15.22
C VAL A 347 12.82 21.06 -15.43
N SER A 348 12.30 19.94 -15.91
CA SER A 348 10.87 19.66 -16.00
C SER A 348 10.48 18.64 -14.92
N LEU A 349 10.00 19.14 -13.77
CA LEU A 349 9.46 18.30 -12.70
C LEU A 349 8.13 17.65 -13.09
N VAL A 350 8.01 16.34 -12.90
CA VAL A 350 6.75 15.60 -13.03
C VAL A 350 6.48 14.82 -11.75
N VAL A 351 5.33 15.11 -11.12
CA VAL A 351 4.88 14.41 -9.92
C VAL A 351 4.05 13.19 -10.31
N GLY A 352 4.58 11.99 -10.07
CA GLY A 352 3.89 10.74 -10.37
C GLY A 352 4.80 9.53 -10.47
N ASP A 353 4.19 8.37 -10.74
CA ASP A 353 4.90 7.10 -10.90
C ASP A 353 5.75 7.07 -12.17
N ALA A 354 7.02 6.68 -12.01
CA ALA A 354 8.00 6.69 -13.08
C ALA A 354 7.72 5.66 -14.17
N ARG A 355 7.28 4.46 -13.79
CA ARG A 355 6.92 3.42 -14.75
C ARG A 355 5.85 3.92 -15.72
N THR A 356 4.79 4.52 -15.17
CA THR A 356 3.68 5.08 -15.93
C THR A 356 4.11 6.25 -16.81
N PHE A 357 4.98 7.12 -16.31
CA PHE A 357 5.49 8.26 -17.08
C PHE A 357 6.27 7.81 -18.31
N VAL A 358 7.30 6.97 -18.14
CA VAL A 358 8.18 6.54 -19.24
C VAL A 358 7.39 5.80 -20.31
N GLN A 359 6.46 4.95 -19.89
CA GLN A 359 5.64 4.19 -20.82
C GLN A 359 4.74 5.07 -21.69
N ARG A 360 4.27 6.20 -21.16
CA ARG A 360 3.45 7.19 -21.89
C ARG A 360 4.28 8.20 -22.69
N SER A 361 5.50 8.50 -22.23
CA SER A 361 6.38 9.44 -22.89
C SER A 361 6.79 8.92 -24.26
N ARG A 362 6.96 9.83 -25.22
CA ARG A 362 7.58 9.54 -26.53
C ARG A 362 8.98 10.15 -26.63
N GLN A 363 9.44 10.83 -25.58
CA GLN A 363 10.75 11.44 -25.55
C GLN A 363 11.82 10.34 -25.51
N ALA A 364 12.94 10.61 -26.18
CA ALA A 364 14.15 9.81 -26.08
C ALA A 364 15.16 10.51 -25.16
N PHE A 365 15.89 9.73 -24.38
CA PHE A 365 16.84 10.21 -23.37
C PHE A 365 18.23 9.67 -23.65
N ASP A 366 19.25 10.48 -23.40
CA ASP A 366 20.65 10.07 -23.45
C ASP A 366 21.02 9.28 -22.18
N LEU A 367 20.43 9.67 -21.06
CA LEU A 367 20.59 8.98 -19.79
C LEU A 367 19.24 8.82 -19.09
N ILE A 368 18.85 7.58 -18.79
CA ILE A 368 17.79 7.27 -17.83
C ILE A 368 18.46 6.81 -16.54
N TYR A 369 18.32 7.60 -15.49
CA TYR A 369 19.06 7.45 -14.24
C TYR A 369 18.12 7.06 -13.09
N LEU A 370 18.33 5.87 -12.54
CA LEU A 370 17.63 5.33 -11.38
C LEU A 370 18.63 5.21 -10.23
N ASN A 371 18.61 6.13 -9.27
CA ASN A 371 19.50 6.10 -8.13
C ASN A 371 18.76 5.70 -6.86
N LEU A 372 19.02 4.49 -6.37
CA LEU A 372 18.42 3.98 -5.13
C LEU A 372 16.92 4.27 -5.07
N VAL A 373 16.22 4.10 -6.20
CA VAL A 373 14.81 4.51 -6.35
C VAL A 373 13.99 3.69 -5.38
N TYR A 374 13.63 4.33 -4.28
CA TYR A 374 13.18 3.64 -3.10
C TYR A 374 12.16 4.47 -2.35
N THR A 375 11.03 3.86 -2.01
CA THR A 375 9.93 4.62 -1.42
C THR A 375 9.95 4.65 0.11
N GLN A 376 10.17 3.57 0.90
CA GLN A 376 9.93 3.65 2.38
C GLN A 376 10.62 2.69 3.42
N ALA A 377 10.83 1.39 3.19
CA ALA A 377 11.54 0.41 4.06
C ALA A 377 13.06 0.18 3.79
N ALA A 378 13.96 0.62 4.67
CA ALA A 378 15.41 0.34 4.50
C ALA A 378 15.82 -1.10 4.91
N ASP A 379 14.92 -1.89 5.53
CA ASP A 379 15.20 -3.26 5.97
C ASP A 379 14.85 -4.33 4.90
N PRO A 380 15.73 -5.32 4.62
CA PRO A 380 15.52 -6.34 3.59
C PRO A 380 14.19 -7.11 3.71
N ALA A 381 13.72 -7.40 4.92
CA ALA A 381 12.48 -8.15 5.13
C ALA A 381 11.23 -7.32 4.79
N GLY A 382 11.29 -6.00 4.99
CA GLY A 382 10.24 -5.06 4.58
C GLY A 382 10.26 -4.76 3.08
N GLN A 383 11.45 -4.65 2.48
CA GLN A 383 11.62 -4.37 1.06
C GLN A 383 11.04 -5.46 0.15
N ALA A 384 11.20 -6.72 0.54
CA ALA A 384 10.68 -7.85 -0.21
C ALA A 384 9.15 -7.79 -0.40
N LEU A 385 8.43 -7.05 0.45
CA LEU A 385 6.97 -6.96 0.45
C LEU A 385 6.41 -5.84 -0.42
N VAL A 386 7.25 -4.95 -0.95
CA VAL A 386 6.83 -3.77 -1.72
C VAL A 386 6.80 -4.09 -3.20
N GLU A 387 5.69 -3.81 -3.86
CA GLU A 387 5.57 -3.84 -5.31
C GLU A 387 6.39 -2.71 -5.96
N ASN A 388 7.28 -3.07 -6.88
CA ASN A 388 8.19 -2.16 -7.56
C ASN A 388 8.12 -2.35 -9.08
N TYR A 389 7.19 -1.65 -9.71
CA TYR A 389 6.99 -1.71 -11.16
C TYR A 389 8.13 -1.08 -11.97
N VAL A 390 8.95 -0.23 -11.35
CA VAL A 390 10.08 0.44 -12.03
C VAL A 390 11.24 -0.51 -12.36
N PHE A 391 11.30 -1.68 -11.72
CA PHE A 391 12.35 -2.69 -11.93
C PHE A 391 11.86 -3.97 -12.64
N THR A 392 10.68 -3.93 -13.27
CA THR A 392 10.19 -5.09 -14.04
C THR A 392 10.90 -5.18 -15.38
N ARG A 393 10.94 -6.39 -15.96
CA ARG A 393 11.46 -6.62 -17.30
C ARG A 393 10.76 -5.75 -18.35
N GLN A 394 9.45 -5.53 -18.20
CA GLN A 394 8.68 -4.63 -19.07
C GLN A 394 9.12 -3.17 -18.91
N ALA A 395 9.46 -2.75 -17.68
CA ALA A 395 10.01 -1.41 -17.42
C ALA A 395 11.36 -1.24 -18.10
N PHE A 396 12.28 -2.19 -17.92
CA PHE A 396 13.61 -2.17 -18.55
C PHE A 396 13.52 -2.16 -20.08
N GLN A 397 12.65 -2.98 -20.66
CA GLN A 397 12.37 -2.94 -22.09
C GLN A 397 11.93 -1.53 -22.52
N THR A 398 11.01 -0.92 -21.79
CA THR A 398 10.54 0.44 -22.10
C THR A 398 11.66 1.47 -21.94
N TYR A 399 12.50 1.37 -20.92
CA TYR A 399 13.64 2.28 -20.74
C TYR A 399 14.58 2.20 -21.94
N LEU A 400 14.98 0.99 -22.35
CA LEU A 400 15.88 0.77 -23.50
C LEU A 400 15.26 1.27 -24.82
N GLU A 401 13.96 1.10 -25.02
CA GLU A 401 13.24 1.65 -26.18
C GLU A 401 13.25 3.18 -26.21
N ARG A 402 13.27 3.83 -25.04
CA ARG A 402 13.31 5.30 -24.86
C ARG A 402 14.73 5.88 -24.79
N LEU A 403 15.77 5.09 -25.00
CA LEU A 403 17.12 5.62 -25.16
C LEU A 403 17.37 6.12 -26.59
N THR A 404 18.12 7.22 -26.70
CA THR A 404 18.75 7.64 -27.96
C THR A 404 19.78 6.59 -28.41
N PRO A 405 20.18 6.56 -29.70
CA PRO A 405 21.37 5.82 -30.11
C PRO A 405 22.59 6.31 -29.31
N GLY A 406 23.33 5.39 -28.69
CA GLY A 406 24.40 5.73 -27.73
C GLY A 406 23.94 6.18 -26.34
N GLY A 407 22.63 6.18 -26.05
CA GLY A 407 22.11 6.45 -24.71
C GLY A 407 22.18 5.24 -23.78
N TYR A 408 22.14 5.50 -22.47
CA TYR A 408 22.29 4.49 -21.43
C TYR A 408 21.21 4.55 -20.34
N LEU A 409 20.82 3.38 -19.85
CA LEU A 409 20.12 3.19 -18.59
C LEU A 409 21.16 2.97 -17.49
N ALA A 410 21.06 3.75 -16.42
CA ALA A 410 21.90 3.62 -15.25
C ALA A 410 21.06 3.27 -14.02
N VAL A 411 21.50 2.24 -13.28
CA VAL A 411 20.85 1.81 -12.04
C VAL A 411 21.88 1.75 -10.93
N VAL A 412 21.68 2.57 -9.90
CA VAL A 412 22.45 2.51 -8.65
C VAL A 412 21.64 1.73 -7.63
N SER A 413 22.21 0.69 -7.04
CA SER A 413 21.53 -0.21 -6.09
C SER A 413 22.27 -0.29 -4.75
N HIS A 414 21.57 -0.67 -3.68
CA HIS A 414 22.13 -0.66 -2.32
C HIS A 414 23.24 -1.69 -2.14
N ASN A 415 23.15 -2.80 -2.86
CA ASN A 415 24.09 -3.92 -2.78
C ASN A 415 24.33 -4.58 -4.15
N ALA A 416 25.28 -5.50 -4.18
CA ALA A 416 25.68 -6.24 -5.37
C ALA A 416 24.59 -7.23 -5.88
N LEU A 417 23.72 -7.74 -5.01
CA LEU A 417 22.67 -8.69 -5.39
C LEU A 417 21.54 -7.99 -6.15
N GLU A 418 21.12 -6.81 -5.68
CA GLU A 418 20.19 -5.94 -6.40
C GLU A 418 20.75 -5.54 -7.78
N GLY A 419 22.02 -5.12 -7.83
CA GLY A 419 22.69 -4.79 -9.10
C GLY A 419 22.75 -5.97 -10.06
N SER A 420 23.07 -7.17 -9.57
CA SER A 420 23.07 -8.40 -10.36
C SER A 420 21.67 -8.75 -10.88
N ARG A 421 20.62 -8.63 -10.06
CA ARG A 421 19.23 -8.83 -10.50
C ARG A 421 18.82 -7.80 -11.55
N ALA A 422 19.22 -6.53 -11.40
CA ALA A 422 18.98 -5.49 -12.40
C ALA A 422 19.69 -5.84 -13.73
N ALA A 423 20.93 -6.32 -13.68
CA ALA A 423 21.67 -6.74 -14.87
C ALA A 423 20.99 -7.92 -15.59
N LEU A 424 20.56 -8.95 -14.85
CA LEU A 424 19.82 -10.08 -15.41
C LEU A 424 18.45 -9.67 -15.96
N THR A 425 17.80 -8.68 -15.33
CA THR A 425 16.55 -8.08 -15.82
C THR A 425 16.78 -7.31 -17.13
N ALA A 426 17.90 -6.61 -17.26
CA ALA A 426 18.31 -5.95 -18.49
C ALA A 426 18.59 -6.94 -19.62
N LEU A 427 19.31 -8.04 -19.35
CA LEU A 427 19.52 -9.12 -20.33
C LEU A 427 18.20 -9.73 -20.78
N ALA A 428 17.26 -9.99 -19.86
CA ALA A 428 15.95 -10.50 -20.20
C ALA A 428 15.11 -9.50 -21.04
N ALA A 429 15.30 -8.20 -20.84
CA ALA A 429 14.65 -7.17 -21.65
C ALA A 429 15.27 -7.09 -23.07
N LEU A 430 16.59 -7.12 -23.17
CA LEU A 430 17.34 -7.16 -24.43
C LEU A 430 17.00 -8.40 -25.27
N ASP A 431 16.86 -9.57 -24.63
CA ASP A 431 16.44 -10.80 -25.30
C ASP A 431 15.06 -10.68 -25.96
N ARG A 432 14.11 -10.02 -25.29
CA ARG A 432 12.79 -9.70 -25.88
C ARG A 432 12.86 -8.68 -27.00
N MET A 433 13.90 -7.85 -27.03
CA MET A 433 14.20 -6.93 -28.13
C MET A 433 15.00 -7.59 -29.26
N GLY A 434 15.29 -8.89 -29.16
CA GLY A 434 15.99 -9.68 -30.17
C GLY A 434 17.52 -9.76 -30.00
N VAL A 435 18.05 -9.33 -28.85
CA VAL A 435 19.48 -9.42 -28.53
C VAL A 435 19.70 -10.57 -27.53
N PRO A 436 20.22 -11.72 -27.97
CA PRO A 436 20.35 -12.90 -27.11
C PRO A 436 21.33 -12.64 -25.94
N PRO A 437 21.20 -13.35 -24.80
CA PRO A 437 21.94 -13.04 -23.58
C PRO A 437 23.48 -13.01 -23.72
N ASP A 438 24.05 -13.88 -24.55
CA ASP A 438 25.49 -13.96 -24.83
C ASP A 438 26.04 -12.66 -25.45
N ARG A 439 25.26 -12.06 -26.36
CA ARG A 439 25.56 -10.74 -26.97
C ARG A 439 25.07 -9.58 -26.12
N GLY A 440 23.98 -9.77 -25.38
CA GLY A 440 23.43 -8.78 -24.46
C GLY A 440 24.43 -8.38 -23.36
N LEU A 441 25.37 -9.26 -23.02
CA LEU A 441 26.49 -8.95 -22.13
C LEU A 441 27.38 -7.81 -22.65
N ASP A 442 27.46 -7.59 -23.97
CA ASP A 442 28.23 -6.47 -24.52
C ASP A 442 27.51 -5.12 -24.34
N HIS A 443 26.24 -5.14 -23.94
CA HIS A 443 25.44 -3.95 -23.70
C HIS A 443 25.53 -3.44 -22.27
N LEU A 444 26.15 -4.15 -21.33
CA LEU A 444 26.11 -3.75 -19.92
C LEU A 444 27.45 -3.87 -19.20
N ALA A 445 27.60 -3.10 -18.12
CA ALA A 445 28.71 -3.21 -17.19
C ALA A 445 28.20 -2.92 -15.77
N LEU A 446 28.72 -3.65 -14.80
CA LEU A 446 28.31 -3.62 -13.41
C LEU A 446 29.55 -3.51 -12.50
N TRP A 447 29.57 -2.46 -11.71
CA TRP A 447 30.63 -2.19 -10.74
C TRP A 447 30.04 -2.05 -9.34
N MET A 448 30.88 -2.23 -8.32
CA MET A 448 30.47 -2.09 -6.93
C MET A 448 31.55 -1.44 -6.07
N VAL A 449 31.12 -0.72 -5.05
CA VAL A 449 32.00 -0.26 -3.97
C VAL A 449 32.41 -1.48 -3.12
N PRO A 450 33.71 -1.71 -2.90
CA PRO A 450 34.15 -2.84 -2.08
C PRO A 450 33.76 -2.64 -0.62
N ALA A 451 33.08 -3.62 -0.05
CA ALA A 451 32.78 -3.69 1.37
C ALA A 451 32.93 -5.14 1.86
N ALA A 452 33.34 -5.31 3.12
CA ALA A 452 33.45 -6.64 3.73
C ALA A 452 32.08 -7.34 3.75
N ASP A 453 31.01 -6.59 4.04
CA ASP A 453 29.62 -7.05 4.00
C ASP A 453 29.03 -6.86 2.60
N PRO A 454 28.55 -7.93 1.93
CA PRO A 454 27.90 -7.84 0.62
C PRO A 454 26.67 -6.94 0.57
N THR A 455 25.97 -6.75 1.68
CA THR A 455 24.77 -5.91 1.80
C THR A 455 25.05 -4.41 1.82
N LEU A 456 26.33 -4.03 1.96
CA LEU A 456 26.80 -2.64 1.96
C LEU A 456 27.55 -2.27 0.66
N ARG A 457 27.54 -3.16 -0.33
CA ARG A 457 28.27 -3.00 -1.61
C ARG A 457 27.42 -2.26 -2.63
N THR A 458 27.27 -0.94 -2.48
CA THR A 458 26.57 -0.12 -3.47
C THR A 458 27.08 -0.43 -4.88
N SER A 459 26.17 -0.70 -5.80
CA SER A 459 26.52 -1.08 -7.17
C SER A 459 26.00 -0.09 -8.19
N VAL A 460 26.72 0.04 -9.30
CA VAL A 460 26.40 0.90 -10.43
C VAL A 460 26.36 0.03 -11.68
N LEU A 461 25.16 -0.15 -12.22
CA LEU A 461 24.89 -0.82 -13.47
C LEU A 461 24.70 0.23 -14.57
N LEU A 462 25.37 0.04 -15.70
CA LEU A 462 25.15 0.77 -16.94
C LEU A 462 24.68 -0.21 -18.02
N VAL A 463 23.63 0.14 -18.77
CA VAL A 463 23.09 -0.68 -19.86
C VAL A 463 22.81 0.20 -21.07
N GLY A 464 23.41 -0.12 -22.20
CA GLY A 464 23.20 0.55 -23.48
C GLY A 464 22.10 -0.10 -24.32
N LYS A 465 21.42 0.73 -25.11
CA LYS A 465 20.58 0.23 -26.21
C LYS A 465 21.40 -0.50 -27.27
N GLU A 466 22.61 0.00 -27.50
CA GLU A 466 23.67 -0.59 -28.33
C GLU A 466 24.78 -1.12 -27.41
N PRO A 467 25.67 -2.01 -27.92
CA PRO A 467 26.83 -2.45 -27.16
C PRO A 467 27.62 -1.26 -26.59
N LEU A 468 28.17 -1.41 -25.38
CA LEU A 468 28.99 -0.39 -24.76
C LEU A 468 30.16 -0.05 -25.69
N SER A 469 30.30 1.22 -26.06
CA SER A 469 31.42 1.64 -26.90
C SER A 469 32.74 1.47 -26.13
N PRO A 470 33.87 1.18 -26.82
CA PRO A 470 35.16 1.08 -26.15
C PRO A 470 35.53 2.33 -25.35
N ALA A 471 35.12 3.51 -25.83
CA ALA A 471 35.34 4.79 -25.14
C ALA A 471 34.49 4.90 -23.86
N ALA A 472 33.22 4.50 -23.92
CA ALA A 472 32.34 4.48 -22.74
C ALA A 472 32.85 3.49 -21.68
N LEU A 473 33.28 2.30 -22.11
CA LEU A 473 33.85 1.29 -21.21
C LEU A 473 35.18 1.73 -20.59
N ALA A 474 36.05 2.39 -21.35
CA ALA A 474 37.31 2.95 -20.84
C ALA A 474 37.02 4.03 -19.78
N THR A 475 36.14 4.99 -20.10
CA THR A 475 35.73 6.05 -19.17
C THR A 475 35.12 5.47 -17.90
N LEU A 476 34.17 4.53 -18.04
CA LEU A 476 33.57 3.83 -16.90
C LEU A 476 34.62 3.16 -16.01
N THR A 477 35.60 2.49 -16.63
CA THR A 477 36.66 1.77 -15.92
C THR A 477 37.58 2.73 -15.18
N ASP A 478 37.95 3.85 -15.79
CA ASP A 478 38.82 4.85 -15.18
C ASP A 478 38.12 5.57 -14.02
N GLU A 479 36.86 5.99 -14.22
CA GLU A 479 36.03 6.60 -13.16
C GLU A 479 35.81 5.64 -11.99
N ALA A 480 35.55 4.35 -12.28
CA ALA A 480 35.39 3.33 -11.25
C ALA A 480 36.70 3.08 -10.47
N ARG A 481 37.86 3.04 -11.15
CA ARG A 481 39.16 2.89 -10.52
C ARG A 481 39.51 4.07 -9.61
N GLN A 482 39.24 5.30 -10.06
CA GLN A 482 39.47 6.51 -9.25
C GLN A 482 38.69 6.45 -7.92
N ARG A 483 37.49 5.86 -7.93
CA ARG A 483 36.64 5.67 -6.75
C ARG A 483 36.82 4.31 -6.06
N GLN A 484 37.91 3.59 -6.38
CA GLN A 484 38.26 2.30 -5.79
C GLN A 484 37.17 1.22 -5.92
N MET A 485 36.31 1.32 -6.92
CA MET A 485 35.27 0.33 -7.19
C MET A 485 35.86 -0.92 -7.86
N GLN A 486 35.16 -2.05 -7.69
CA GLN A 486 35.52 -3.34 -8.27
C GLN A 486 34.48 -3.76 -9.31
N PRO A 487 34.89 -4.38 -10.43
CA PRO A 487 33.94 -4.88 -11.41
C PRO A 487 33.28 -6.17 -10.89
N LEU A 488 31.95 -6.22 -10.95
CA LEU A 488 31.20 -7.48 -10.90
C LEU A 488 31.08 -8.09 -12.29
N PHE A 489 30.95 -7.23 -13.29
CA PHE A 489 30.99 -7.61 -14.70
C PHE A 489 31.39 -6.41 -15.57
N ALA A 490 32.33 -6.62 -16.49
CA ALA A 490 32.68 -5.64 -17.51
C ALA A 490 33.19 -6.38 -18.75
N PRO A 491 32.59 -6.19 -19.94
CA PRO A 491 32.93 -6.95 -21.14
C PRO A 491 34.41 -6.73 -21.51
N GLY A 492 35.14 -7.81 -21.79
CA GLY A 492 36.57 -7.77 -22.09
C GLY A 492 37.52 -7.43 -20.93
N ILE A 493 36.99 -7.09 -19.73
CA ILE A 493 37.79 -6.71 -18.55
C ILE A 493 37.61 -7.72 -17.42
N TYR A 494 36.37 -8.03 -17.07
CA TYR A 494 36.01 -8.96 -16.00
C TYR A 494 34.71 -9.68 -16.36
N GLU A 495 34.81 -10.90 -16.92
CA GLU A 495 33.65 -11.66 -17.40
C GLU A 495 33.29 -12.88 -16.54
N VAL A 496 34.07 -13.14 -15.47
CA VAL A 496 34.01 -14.40 -14.70
C VAL A 496 32.60 -14.71 -14.19
N ALA A 497 31.90 -13.72 -13.65
CA ALA A 497 30.57 -13.90 -13.08
C ALA A 497 29.50 -14.32 -14.11
N PHE A 498 29.66 -13.96 -15.38
CA PHE A 498 28.69 -14.24 -16.46
C PHE A 498 29.27 -15.18 -17.53
N ALA A 499 30.39 -15.85 -17.25
CA ALA A 499 31.11 -16.67 -18.24
C ALA A 499 30.24 -17.78 -18.86
N SER A 500 29.38 -18.42 -18.06
CA SER A 500 28.46 -19.45 -18.55
C SER A 500 27.45 -18.90 -19.57
N LEU A 501 26.94 -17.68 -19.37
CA LEU A 501 26.06 -17.00 -20.33
C LEU A 501 26.81 -16.67 -21.62
N ARG A 502 28.06 -16.20 -21.51
CA ARG A 502 28.93 -15.96 -22.67
C ARG A 502 29.20 -17.24 -23.48
N GLN A 503 29.24 -18.40 -22.82
CA GLN A 503 29.38 -19.72 -23.45
C GLN A 503 28.07 -20.27 -24.04
N GLY A 504 26.98 -19.51 -24.03
CA GLY A 504 25.70 -19.87 -24.64
C GLY A 504 24.72 -20.59 -23.72
N MET A 505 24.96 -20.61 -22.39
CA MET A 505 23.94 -21.05 -21.44
C MET A 505 22.71 -20.15 -21.55
N GLY A 506 21.49 -20.72 -21.50
CA GLY A 506 20.27 -19.93 -21.49
C GLY A 506 20.13 -19.12 -20.19
N LEU A 507 19.48 -17.95 -20.25
CA LEU A 507 19.32 -17.07 -19.10
C LEU A 507 18.60 -17.73 -17.92
N ASP A 508 17.51 -18.46 -18.17
CA ASP A 508 16.77 -19.17 -17.13
C ASP A 508 17.61 -20.28 -16.49
N GLN A 509 18.44 -20.97 -17.27
CA GLN A 509 19.33 -22.01 -16.78
C GLN A 509 20.45 -21.42 -15.92
N PHE A 510 20.99 -20.26 -16.31
CA PHE A 510 21.98 -19.52 -15.53
C PHE A 510 21.41 -19.08 -14.17
N ILE A 511 20.20 -18.51 -14.17
CA ILE A 511 19.53 -18.08 -12.93
C ILE A 511 19.27 -19.27 -12.01
N GLN A 512 18.81 -20.41 -12.56
CA GLN A 512 18.53 -21.61 -11.76
C GLN A 512 19.80 -22.28 -11.19
N ALA A 513 20.96 -22.05 -11.79
CA ALA A 513 22.24 -22.58 -11.30
C ALA A 513 22.70 -21.88 -10.01
N ASP A 514 22.24 -20.66 -9.75
CA ASP A 514 22.52 -19.91 -8.53
C ASP A 514 21.46 -20.23 -7.46
N ALA A 515 21.73 -21.26 -6.65
CA ALA A 515 20.77 -21.79 -5.67
C ALA A 515 20.44 -20.91 -4.43
N PRO A 516 21.31 -20.01 -3.92
CA PRO A 516 21.02 -19.27 -2.69
C PRO A 516 20.08 -18.06 -2.87
N TYR A 517 19.97 -17.47 -4.06
CA TYR A 517 19.20 -16.24 -4.29
C TYR A 517 18.29 -16.32 -5.54
N ASP A 518 17.11 -15.70 -5.47
CA ASP A 518 16.22 -15.48 -6.61
C ASP A 518 16.61 -14.19 -7.35
N LEU A 519 17.59 -14.32 -8.26
CA LEU A 519 18.03 -13.24 -9.14
C LEU A 519 17.22 -13.14 -10.45
N GLY A 520 16.12 -13.88 -10.56
CA GLY A 520 15.30 -13.89 -11.76
C GLY A 520 14.65 -12.53 -12.05
N SER A 521 14.49 -12.20 -13.33
CA SER A 521 13.79 -10.98 -13.74
C SER A 521 12.36 -10.95 -13.20
N THR A 522 11.92 -9.79 -12.69
CA THR A 522 10.53 -9.61 -12.25
C THR A 522 9.64 -9.14 -13.40
N VAL A 523 8.33 -9.35 -13.28
CA VAL A 523 7.35 -8.96 -14.30
C VAL A 523 6.23 -8.14 -13.66
N ASP A 524 5.48 -7.38 -14.46
CA ASP A 524 4.36 -6.55 -13.95
C ASP A 524 3.32 -7.37 -13.15
N ASP A 525 3.14 -8.67 -13.43
CA ASP A 525 2.23 -9.53 -12.64
C ASP A 525 2.82 -9.98 -11.29
N ARG A 526 4.13 -9.86 -11.10
CA ARG A 526 4.87 -10.24 -9.90
C ARG A 526 6.04 -9.24 -9.66
N PRO A 527 5.76 -7.98 -9.31
CA PRO A 527 6.74 -6.89 -9.32
C PRO A 527 7.54 -6.81 -8.00
N PHE A 528 8.05 -7.93 -7.48
CA PHE A 528 8.74 -7.98 -6.18
C PHE A 528 10.27 -8.01 -6.35
N PHE A 529 10.87 -6.91 -6.81
CA PHE A 529 12.29 -6.84 -7.17
C PHE A 529 13.25 -7.08 -6.00
N PHE A 530 12.93 -6.59 -4.80
CA PHE A 530 13.78 -6.77 -3.62
C PHE A 530 13.59 -8.13 -2.92
N LYS A 531 12.70 -8.98 -3.41
CA LYS A 531 12.52 -10.34 -2.91
C LYS A 531 13.61 -11.25 -3.51
N LEU A 532 14.79 -11.21 -2.92
CA LEU A 532 15.97 -11.96 -3.36
C LEU A 532 16.07 -13.36 -2.75
N GLU A 533 15.28 -13.68 -1.73
CA GLU A 533 15.26 -15.01 -1.12
C GLU A 533 14.22 -15.92 -1.81
N PRO A 534 14.57 -17.19 -2.09
CA PRO A 534 13.59 -18.18 -2.53
C PRO A 534 12.46 -18.41 -1.52
N GLY A 535 11.25 -18.68 -2.02
CA GLY A 535 10.08 -18.95 -1.19
C GLY A 535 9.36 -17.70 -0.69
N LEU A 536 8.65 -17.80 0.44
CA LEU A 536 7.94 -16.67 1.06
C LEU A 536 8.79 -16.05 2.17
N PRO A 537 8.92 -14.71 2.22
CA PRO A 537 9.65 -14.05 3.30
C PRO A 537 9.12 -14.41 4.69
N PRO A 538 9.96 -14.43 5.74
CA PRO A 538 9.54 -14.73 7.11
C PRO A 538 8.31 -13.93 7.60
N PRO A 539 8.20 -12.60 7.35
CA PRO A 539 7.02 -11.84 7.77
C PRO A 539 5.71 -12.36 7.16
N ILE A 540 5.72 -12.79 5.90
CA ILE A 540 4.53 -13.36 5.24
C ILE A 540 4.20 -14.74 5.79
N ARG A 541 5.20 -15.58 6.07
CA ARG A 541 4.97 -16.88 6.71
C ARG A 541 4.35 -16.71 8.11
N GLN A 542 4.84 -15.74 8.88
CA GLN A 542 4.27 -15.39 10.19
C GLN A 542 2.84 -14.87 10.05
N LEU A 543 2.59 -13.97 9.10
CA LEU A 543 1.25 -13.44 8.82
C LEU A 543 0.28 -14.56 8.44
N LEU A 544 0.66 -15.48 7.56
CA LEU A 544 -0.13 -16.65 7.20
C LEU A 544 -0.40 -17.56 8.40
N GLY A 545 0.60 -17.77 9.27
CA GLY A 545 0.44 -18.54 10.50
C GLY A 545 -0.56 -17.90 11.46
N VAL A 546 -0.47 -16.59 11.69
CA VAL A 546 -1.40 -15.83 12.54
C VAL A 546 -2.81 -15.81 11.95
N ALA A 547 -2.92 -15.52 10.65
CA ALA A 547 -4.21 -15.51 9.95
C ALA A 547 -4.87 -16.90 9.95
N GLY A 548 -4.09 -17.97 9.72
CA GLY A 548 -4.55 -19.35 9.80
C GLY A 548 -4.99 -19.74 11.21
N GLY A 549 -4.22 -19.36 12.24
CA GLY A 549 -4.59 -19.55 13.64
C GLY A 549 -5.92 -18.87 13.99
N LEU A 550 -6.07 -17.60 13.63
CA LEU A 550 -7.31 -16.83 13.82
C LEU A 550 -8.50 -17.50 13.12
N ALA A 551 -8.34 -17.87 11.85
CA ALA A 551 -9.41 -18.53 11.10
C ALA A 551 -9.81 -19.87 11.72
N CYS A 552 -8.83 -20.67 12.15
CA CYS A 552 -9.10 -21.91 12.89
C CYS A 552 -9.88 -21.63 14.19
N THR A 553 -9.49 -20.63 14.98
CA THR A 553 -10.22 -20.27 16.21
C THR A 553 -11.67 -19.87 15.91
N PHE A 554 -11.90 -18.99 14.93
CA PHE A 554 -13.25 -18.55 14.57
C PHE A 554 -14.10 -19.68 13.97
N LEU A 555 -13.50 -20.57 13.15
CA LEU A 555 -14.20 -21.74 12.62
C LEU A 555 -14.55 -22.74 13.72
N LEU A 556 -13.60 -23.11 14.58
CA LEU A 556 -13.83 -24.07 15.65
C LEU A 556 -14.85 -23.54 16.66
N ALA A 557 -14.74 -22.26 17.04
CA ALA A 557 -15.73 -21.60 17.87
C ALA A 557 -17.11 -21.58 17.18
N GLY A 558 -17.15 -21.21 15.90
CA GLY A 558 -18.39 -21.21 15.12
C GLY A 558 -19.03 -22.59 15.02
N LEU A 559 -18.26 -23.63 14.71
CA LEU A 559 -18.71 -25.01 14.60
C LEU A 559 -19.21 -25.56 15.95
N TRP A 560 -18.50 -25.27 17.05
CA TRP A 560 -18.92 -25.65 18.40
C TRP A 560 -20.26 -24.99 18.78
N LEU A 561 -20.43 -23.70 18.46
CA LEU A 561 -21.68 -22.97 18.66
C LEU A 561 -22.81 -23.50 17.77
N LEU A 562 -22.52 -23.91 16.53
CA LEU A 562 -23.49 -24.54 15.63
C LEU A 562 -23.95 -25.92 16.12
N GLN A 563 -23.03 -26.75 16.62
CA GLN A 563 -23.34 -28.09 17.13
C GLN A 563 -24.31 -28.02 18.31
N ARG A 564 -24.16 -27.02 19.19
CA ARG A 564 -25.08 -26.78 20.31
C ARG A 564 -26.45 -26.26 19.89
N SER A 565 -26.57 -25.69 18.70
CA SER A 565 -27.78 -25.01 18.24
C SER A 565 -28.53 -25.75 17.11
N GLY A 566 -27.97 -26.85 16.60
CA GLY A 566 -28.56 -27.70 15.55
C GLY A 566 -28.57 -27.05 14.16
N ARG A 567 -27.53 -26.26 13.83
CA ARG A 567 -27.52 -25.35 12.67
C ARG A 567 -26.55 -25.75 11.56
N GLY A 568 -26.83 -25.27 10.34
CA GLY A 568 -26.11 -25.64 9.12
C GLY A 568 -24.75 -24.96 8.95
N VAL A 569 -23.72 -25.78 8.80
CA VAL A 569 -22.32 -25.38 8.50
C VAL A 569 -22.20 -24.54 7.23
N ALA A 570 -23.09 -24.76 6.25
CA ALA A 570 -23.09 -24.06 4.96
C ALA A 570 -23.14 -22.52 5.07
N SER A 571 -23.80 -21.98 6.10
CA SER A 571 -23.87 -20.52 6.31
C SER A 571 -22.52 -19.93 6.75
N LEU A 572 -21.79 -20.62 7.64
CA LEU A 572 -20.45 -20.21 8.04
C LEU A 572 -19.46 -20.34 6.88
N THR A 573 -19.52 -21.45 6.14
CA THR A 573 -18.67 -21.64 4.95
C THR A 573 -18.94 -20.54 3.92
N SER A 574 -20.20 -20.14 3.72
CA SER A 574 -20.54 -19.04 2.80
C SER A 574 -19.94 -17.70 3.26
N ALA A 575 -20.01 -17.38 4.55
CA ALA A 575 -19.40 -16.17 5.11
C ALA A 575 -17.87 -16.19 4.99
N ALA A 576 -17.23 -17.34 5.22
CA ALA A 576 -15.79 -17.52 5.06
C ALA A 576 -15.34 -17.32 3.60
N LEU A 577 -16.04 -17.94 2.64
CA LEU A 577 -15.77 -17.78 1.21
C LEU A 577 -15.95 -16.34 0.74
N LEU A 578 -16.96 -15.63 1.28
CA LEU A 578 -17.22 -14.23 0.95
C LEU A 578 -16.08 -13.31 1.41
N GLY A 579 -15.66 -13.43 2.66
CA GLY A 579 -14.56 -12.62 3.19
C GLY A 579 -13.24 -12.86 2.45
N ALA A 580 -12.85 -14.12 2.30
CA ALA A 580 -11.60 -14.46 1.60
C ALA A 580 -11.66 -14.12 0.10
N GLY A 581 -12.79 -14.41 -0.55
CA GLY A 581 -12.99 -14.14 -1.98
C GLY A 581 -12.99 -12.64 -2.29
N PHE A 582 -13.53 -11.81 -1.39
CA PHE A 582 -13.51 -10.36 -1.58
C PHE A 582 -12.08 -9.82 -1.66
N MET A 583 -11.24 -10.16 -0.66
CA MET A 583 -9.86 -9.71 -0.57
C MET A 583 -8.97 -10.24 -1.71
N LEU A 584 -9.18 -11.49 -2.14
CA LEU A 584 -8.46 -12.10 -3.27
C LEU A 584 -8.78 -11.46 -4.61
N VAL A 585 -9.89 -10.73 -4.73
CA VAL A 585 -10.22 -9.97 -5.93
C VAL A 585 -9.81 -8.52 -5.80
N GLU A 586 -10.09 -7.90 -4.66
CA GLU A 586 -9.81 -6.49 -4.39
C GLU A 586 -8.33 -6.13 -4.47
N ILE A 587 -7.48 -6.84 -3.71
CA ILE A 587 -6.05 -6.50 -3.59
C ILE A 587 -5.34 -6.56 -4.95
N PRO A 588 -5.48 -7.64 -5.75
CA PRO A 588 -4.88 -7.68 -7.08
C PRO A 588 -5.40 -6.62 -8.04
N LEU A 589 -6.68 -6.21 -7.93
CA LEU A 589 -7.23 -5.13 -8.77
C LEU A 589 -6.61 -3.78 -8.42
N ILE A 590 -6.47 -3.44 -7.13
CA ILE A 590 -5.78 -2.22 -6.69
C ILE A 590 -4.37 -2.18 -7.27
N GLN A 591 -3.65 -3.30 -7.18
CA GLN A 591 -2.27 -3.40 -7.66
C GLN A 591 -2.17 -3.28 -9.19
N ARG A 592 -3.00 -4.00 -9.96
CA ARG A 592 -2.96 -3.92 -11.43
C ARG A 592 -3.37 -2.54 -11.97
N PHE A 593 -4.34 -1.88 -11.33
CA PHE A 593 -4.76 -0.53 -11.74
C PHE A 593 -3.82 0.57 -11.27
N GLN A 594 -2.89 0.29 -10.35
CA GLN A 594 -1.82 1.24 -9.99
C GLN A 594 -0.98 1.61 -11.20
N LEU A 595 -0.61 0.62 -12.03
CA LEU A 595 0.12 0.84 -13.28
C LEU A 595 -0.65 1.72 -14.27
N LEU A 596 -1.98 1.56 -14.35
CA LEU A 596 -2.80 2.36 -15.25
C LEU A 596 -2.93 3.80 -14.77
N LEU A 597 -3.17 4.02 -13.48
CA LEU A 597 -3.46 5.34 -12.91
C LEU A 597 -2.18 6.14 -12.63
N GLY A 598 -1.05 5.47 -12.37
CA GLY A 598 0.26 6.08 -12.13
C GLY A 598 0.40 6.78 -10.78
N GLN A 599 -0.49 6.47 -9.84
CA GLN A 599 -0.47 6.97 -8.47
C GLN A 599 -1.07 5.90 -7.53
N PRO A 600 -0.32 5.34 -6.57
CA PRO A 600 -0.80 4.29 -5.67
C PRO A 600 -2.04 4.71 -4.87
N ILE A 601 -2.03 5.94 -4.35
CA ILE A 601 -3.14 6.52 -3.59
C ILE A 601 -4.40 6.63 -4.44
N LEU A 602 -4.26 7.07 -5.70
CA LEU A 602 -5.39 7.21 -6.60
C LEU A 602 -5.97 5.84 -6.96
N SER A 603 -5.12 4.83 -7.17
CA SER A 603 -5.57 3.46 -7.43
C SER A 603 -6.36 2.90 -6.27
N LEU A 604 -5.82 3.01 -5.05
CA LEU A 604 -6.53 2.64 -3.83
C LEU A 604 -7.87 3.37 -3.75
N ALA A 605 -7.88 4.71 -3.86
CA ALA A 605 -9.08 5.53 -3.74
C ALA A 605 -10.18 5.13 -4.75
N VAL A 606 -9.81 4.98 -6.02
CA VAL A 606 -10.76 4.74 -7.11
C VAL A 606 -11.24 3.30 -7.12
N VAL A 607 -10.35 2.32 -6.98
CA VAL A 607 -10.73 0.90 -7.01
C VAL A 607 -11.54 0.53 -5.77
N LEU A 608 -11.01 0.77 -4.57
CA LEU A 608 -11.72 0.49 -3.31
C LEU A 608 -13.01 1.32 -3.22
N GLY A 609 -12.95 2.62 -3.50
CA GLY A 609 -14.13 3.49 -3.48
C GLY A 609 -15.22 3.02 -4.44
N THR A 610 -14.87 2.58 -5.65
CA THR A 610 -15.83 2.05 -6.62
C THR A 610 -16.39 0.71 -6.19
N LEU A 611 -15.55 -0.22 -5.69
CA LEU A 611 -16.01 -1.52 -5.18
C LEU A 611 -16.99 -1.34 -4.02
N LEU A 612 -16.69 -0.44 -3.08
CA LEU A 612 -17.55 -0.13 -1.94
C LEU A 612 -18.85 0.53 -2.36
N LEU A 613 -18.82 1.58 -3.20
CA LEU A 613 -20.03 2.28 -3.64
C LEU A 613 -20.93 1.38 -4.50
N ALA A 614 -20.36 0.68 -5.48
CA ALA A 614 -21.10 -0.24 -6.32
C ALA A 614 -21.61 -1.45 -5.51
N GLY A 615 -20.81 -1.97 -4.57
CA GLY A 615 -21.24 -2.99 -3.63
C GLY A 615 -22.38 -2.52 -2.73
N GLY A 616 -22.36 -1.26 -2.30
CA GLY A 616 -23.46 -0.64 -1.56
C GLY A 616 -24.76 -0.60 -2.38
N LEU A 617 -24.66 -0.27 -3.68
CA LEU A 617 -25.78 -0.33 -4.62
C LEU A 617 -26.28 -1.77 -4.83
N GLY A 618 -25.39 -2.75 -5.03
CA GLY A 618 -25.72 -4.18 -5.14
C GLY A 618 -26.45 -4.71 -3.91
N SER A 619 -25.96 -4.33 -2.73
CA SER A 619 -26.60 -4.61 -1.44
C SER A 619 -28.01 -3.99 -1.37
N GLY A 620 -28.15 -2.72 -1.74
CA GLY A 620 -29.44 -2.02 -1.79
C GLY A 620 -30.44 -2.63 -2.79
N LEU A 621 -29.96 -3.13 -3.94
CA LEU A 621 -30.77 -3.86 -4.92
C LEU A 621 -31.28 -5.18 -4.33
N SER A 622 -30.40 -5.93 -3.65
CA SER A 622 -30.78 -7.19 -2.99
C SER A 622 -31.89 -7.00 -1.95
N GLN A 623 -31.95 -5.83 -1.29
CA GLN A 623 -32.99 -5.51 -0.30
C GLN A 623 -34.41 -5.63 -0.86
N ARG A 624 -34.59 -5.39 -2.16
CA ARG A 624 -35.91 -5.43 -2.82
C ARG A 624 -36.38 -6.85 -3.12
N TRP A 625 -35.51 -7.86 -3.00
CA TRP A 625 -35.82 -9.24 -3.34
C TRP A 625 -36.44 -10.01 -2.17
N HIS A 626 -37.41 -10.89 -2.50
CA HIS A 626 -37.99 -11.87 -1.57
C HIS A 626 -37.07 -13.09 -1.37
N ALA A 627 -37.28 -13.87 -0.31
CA ALA A 627 -36.38 -14.95 0.13
C ALA A 627 -35.98 -15.95 -0.98
N GLY A 628 -36.91 -16.37 -1.84
CA GLY A 628 -36.61 -17.29 -2.95
C GLY A 628 -35.70 -16.67 -4.03
N ARG A 629 -35.86 -15.38 -4.31
CA ARG A 629 -35.02 -14.65 -5.27
C ARG A 629 -33.64 -14.28 -4.70
N LEU A 630 -33.49 -14.22 -3.37
CA LEU A 630 -32.19 -13.94 -2.75
C LEU A 630 -31.16 -15.00 -3.11
N ARG A 631 -31.51 -16.29 -3.03
CA ARG A 631 -30.58 -17.38 -3.36
C ARG A 631 -30.19 -17.37 -4.84
N ALA A 632 -31.16 -17.23 -5.74
CA ALA A 632 -30.89 -17.11 -7.18
C ALA A 632 -30.00 -15.89 -7.49
N GLY A 633 -30.27 -14.75 -6.83
CA GLY A 633 -29.46 -13.55 -6.93
C GLY A 633 -28.04 -13.73 -6.39
N MET A 634 -27.86 -14.48 -5.29
CA MET A 634 -26.54 -14.85 -4.76
C MET A 634 -25.75 -15.69 -5.76
N VAL A 635 -26.38 -16.69 -6.40
CA VAL A 635 -25.74 -17.54 -7.42
C VAL A 635 -25.34 -16.70 -8.63
N ALA A 636 -26.26 -15.89 -9.16
CA ALA A 636 -25.98 -15.03 -10.32
C ALA A 636 -24.86 -14.03 -10.03
N ALA A 637 -24.88 -13.40 -8.85
CA ALA A 637 -23.84 -12.49 -8.42
C ALA A 637 -22.48 -13.20 -8.27
N ALA A 638 -22.45 -14.37 -7.63
CA ALA A 638 -21.23 -15.16 -7.48
C ALA A 638 -20.65 -15.59 -8.85
N LEU A 639 -21.49 -16.02 -9.79
CA LEU A 639 -21.06 -16.31 -11.16
C LEU A 639 -20.58 -15.04 -11.90
N GLY A 640 -21.19 -13.89 -11.64
CA GLY A 640 -20.69 -12.60 -12.10
C GLY A 640 -19.29 -12.29 -11.59
N CYS A 641 -19.01 -12.55 -10.31
CA CYS A 641 -17.67 -12.43 -9.74
C CYS A 641 -16.67 -13.42 -10.35
N VAL A 642 -17.09 -14.67 -10.63
CA VAL A 642 -16.25 -15.65 -11.34
C VAL A 642 -15.87 -15.12 -12.71
N ALA A 643 -16.85 -14.70 -13.51
CA ALA A 643 -16.62 -14.16 -14.85
C ALA A 643 -15.73 -12.92 -14.80
N GLY A 644 -16.05 -11.96 -13.93
CA GLY A 644 -15.27 -10.73 -13.77
C GLY A 644 -13.84 -10.98 -13.28
N GLY A 645 -13.65 -11.91 -12.34
CA GLY A 645 -12.32 -12.28 -11.83
C GLY A 645 -11.45 -12.97 -12.88
N LEU A 646 -12.02 -13.88 -13.68
CA LEU A 646 -11.30 -14.53 -14.78
C LEU A 646 -10.99 -13.56 -15.92
N LEU A 647 -11.95 -12.67 -16.26
CA LEU A 647 -11.72 -11.58 -17.21
C LEU A 647 -10.61 -10.65 -16.70
N ALA A 648 -10.60 -10.30 -15.42
CA ALA A 648 -9.55 -9.50 -14.82
C ALA A 648 -8.18 -10.20 -14.84
N ALA A 649 -8.14 -11.52 -14.62
CA ALA A 649 -6.90 -12.28 -14.66
C ALA A 649 -6.26 -12.26 -16.06
N GLY A 650 -7.07 -12.45 -17.12
CA GLY A 650 -6.60 -12.56 -18.50
C GLY A 650 -6.52 -11.26 -19.30
N LEU A 651 -7.60 -10.45 -19.31
CA LEU A 651 -7.74 -9.29 -20.21
C LEU A 651 -7.13 -8.00 -19.66
N LEU A 652 -7.01 -7.88 -18.34
CA LEU A 652 -6.59 -6.64 -17.70
C LEU A 652 -5.20 -6.14 -18.14
N PRO A 653 -4.17 -6.99 -18.35
CA PRO A 653 -2.88 -6.53 -18.84
C PRO A 653 -2.98 -5.81 -20.19
N ASP A 654 -3.74 -6.39 -21.13
CA ASP A 654 -3.94 -5.82 -22.47
C ASP A 654 -4.75 -4.53 -22.42
N LEU A 655 -5.80 -4.51 -21.58
CA LEU A 655 -6.62 -3.31 -21.36
C LEU A 655 -5.79 -2.15 -20.81
N VAL A 656 -4.91 -2.42 -19.84
CA VAL A 656 -4.02 -1.41 -19.26
C VAL A 656 -3.14 -0.81 -20.36
N GLN A 657 -2.50 -1.64 -21.18
CA GLN A 657 -1.64 -1.18 -22.27
C GLN A 657 -2.39 -0.32 -23.29
N ALA A 658 -3.60 -0.74 -23.68
CA ALA A 658 -4.42 -0.03 -24.67
C ALA A 658 -4.85 1.38 -24.19
N VAL A 659 -5.12 1.54 -22.89
CA VAL A 659 -5.69 2.78 -22.33
C VAL A 659 -4.63 3.67 -21.70
N LEU A 660 -3.42 3.17 -21.45
CA LEU A 660 -2.37 3.88 -20.71
C LEU A 660 -2.02 5.27 -21.26
N HIS A 661 -2.01 5.41 -22.58
CA HIS A 661 -1.68 6.67 -23.27
C HIS A 661 -2.82 7.70 -23.22
N GLY A 662 -4.02 7.29 -22.79
CA GLY A 662 -5.18 8.15 -22.69
C GLY A 662 -5.09 9.20 -21.57
N PRO A 663 -5.94 10.25 -21.64
CA PRO A 663 -6.04 11.24 -20.56
C PRO A 663 -6.51 10.57 -19.26
N LEU A 664 -6.20 11.20 -18.11
CA LEU A 664 -6.55 10.66 -16.80
C LEU A 664 -8.05 10.36 -16.66
N ALA A 665 -8.92 11.21 -17.22
CA ALA A 665 -10.37 11.00 -17.18
C ALA A 665 -10.81 9.69 -17.87
N LEU A 666 -10.20 9.34 -19.01
CA LEU A 666 -10.48 8.07 -19.71
C LEU A 666 -10.01 6.88 -18.86
N ARG A 667 -8.80 6.97 -18.29
CA ARG A 667 -8.22 5.93 -17.43
C ARG A 667 -9.10 5.69 -16.19
N LEU A 668 -9.51 6.75 -15.51
CA LEU A 668 -10.46 6.69 -14.40
C LEU A 668 -11.80 6.05 -14.82
N GLY A 669 -12.35 6.48 -15.95
CA GLY A 669 -13.59 5.93 -16.49
C GLY A 669 -13.51 4.43 -16.76
N VAL A 670 -12.40 3.95 -17.32
CA VAL A 670 -12.15 2.52 -17.58
C VAL A 670 -12.03 1.73 -16.28
N VAL A 671 -11.27 2.24 -15.29
CA VAL A 671 -11.17 1.60 -13.96
C VAL A 671 -12.55 1.47 -13.32
N ILE A 672 -13.33 2.55 -13.30
CA ILE A 672 -14.67 2.57 -12.70
C ILE A 672 -15.61 1.62 -13.46
N LEU A 673 -15.62 1.66 -14.79
CA LEU A 673 -16.47 0.81 -15.61
C LEU A 673 -16.15 -0.68 -15.46
N PHE A 674 -14.88 -1.03 -15.27
CA PHE A 674 -14.46 -2.40 -15.05
C PHE A 674 -14.75 -2.88 -13.63
N THR A 675 -14.51 -2.05 -12.63
CA THR A 675 -14.64 -2.42 -11.21
C THR A 675 -16.08 -2.35 -10.69
N ALA A 676 -16.90 -1.41 -11.17
CA ALA A 676 -18.27 -1.22 -10.68
C ALA A 676 -19.18 -2.46 -10.85
N PRO A 677 -19.21 -3.16 -12.01
CA PRO A 677 -20.02 -4.37 -12.16
C PRO A 677 -19.63 -5.47 -11.17
N LEU A 678 -18.32 -5.61 -10.94
CA LEU A 678 -17.78 -6.58 -10.00
C LEU A 678 -18.12 -6.18 -8.55
N GLY A 679 -17.96 -4.91 -8.18
CA GLY A 679 -18.40 -4.40 -6.88
C GLY A 679 -19.90 -4.61 -6.64
N LEU A 680 -20.74 -4.29 -7.63
CA LEU A 680 -22.19 -4.53 -7.57
C LEU A 680 -22.51 -6.01 -7.32
N ALA A 681 -21.85 -6.92 -8.04
CA ALA A 681 -22.00 -8.35 -7.82
C ALA A 681 -21.55 -8.77 -6.42
N MET A 682 -20.38 -8.33 -5.96
CA MET A 682 -19.83 -8.68 -4.64
C MET A 682 -20.67 -8.15 -3.47
N GLY A 683 -21.38 -7.03 -3.64
CA GLY A 683 -22.23 -6.44 -2.60
C GLY A 683 -23.55 -7.17 -2.34
N ILE A 684 -23.96 -8.11 -3.21
CA ILE A 684 -25.23 -8.82 -3.10
C ILE A 684 -25.22 -9.97 -2.09
N PRO A 685 -24.21 -10.87 -2.04
CA PRO A 685 -24.39 -12.14 -1.36
C PRO A 685 -24.35 -12.06 0.16
N PHE A 686 -23.47 -11.25 0.75
CA PHE A 686 -23.35 -11.14 2.21
C PHE A 686 -24.63 -10.62 2.89
N PRO A 687 -25.21 -9.47 2.51
CA PRO A 687 -26.47 -9.01 3.11
C PRO A 687 -27.64 -9.96 2.82
N SER A 688 -27.61 -10.66 1.68
CA SER A 688 -28.60 -11.71 1.36
C SER A 688 -28.49 -12.90 2.31
N LEU A 689 -27.27 -13.35 2.62
CA LEU A 689 -27.00 -14.40 3.60
C LEU A 689 -27.50 -14.00 4.99
N LEU A 690 -27.20 -12.78 5.44
CA LEU A 690 -27.66 -12.27 6.74
C LEU A 690 -29.19 -12.23 6.84
N ARG A 691 -29.88 -11.87 5.75
CA ARG A 691 -31.35 -11.86 5.69
C ARG A 691 -31.95 -13.26 5.70
N LEU A 692 -31.38 -14.18 4.92
CA LEU A 692 -31.83 -15.57 4.88
C LEU A 692 -31.72 -16.24 6.25
N VAL A 693 -30.67 -15.94 7.01
CA VAL A 693 -30.48 -16.46 8.37
C VAL A 693 -31.33 -15.70 9.39
N GLY A 694 -31.33 -14.37 9.34
CA GLY A 694 -32.04 -13.52 10.29
C GLY A 694 -33.57 -13.54 10.19
N GLN A 695 -34.13 -13.97 9.06
CA GLN A 695 -35.57 -14.12 8.83
C GLN A 695 -36.08 -15.56 8.99
N GLY A 696 -35.21 -16.52 9.36
CA GLY A 696 -35.59 -17.93 9.55
C GLY A 696 -36.48 -18.17 10.78
N ALA A 697 -37.08 -19.36 10.86
CA ALA A 697 -38.06 -19.76 11.89
C ALA A 697 -37.54 -19.67 13.34
N ARG A 698 -36.23 -19.67 13.54
CA ARG A 698 -35.57 -19.32 14.80
C ARG A 698 -34.83 -18.00 14.58
N LYS A 699 -35.43 -16.87 14.96
CA LYS A 699 -34.74 -15.58 15.04
C LYS A 699 -33.55 -15.74 15.98
N ASP A 700 -32.36 -15.96 15.43
CA ASP A 700 -31.15 -15.92 16.24
C ASP A 700 -30.22 -14.81 15.83
N ALA A 701 -30.42 -13.71 16.53
CA ALA A 701 -29.61 -12.51 16.48
C ALA A 701 -28.12 -12.84 16.74
N ALA A 702 -27.83 -13.88 17.55
CA ALA A 702 -26.46 -14.32 17.82
C ALA A 702 -25.80 -14.96 16.58
N HIS A 703 -26.54 -15.72 15.75
CA HIS A 703 -26.00 -16.29 14.51
C HIS A 703 -25.55 -15.22 13.51
N VAL A 704 -26.28 -14.11 13.41
CA VAL A 704 -25.93 -12.99 12.53
C VAL A 704 -24.58 -12.38 12.94
N ALA A 705 -24.36 -12.18 14.24
CA ALA A 705 -23.07 -11.71 14.75
C ALA A 705 -21.92 -12.68 14.46
N LEU A 706 -22.15 -14.00 14.57
CA LEU A 706 -21.16 -15.02 14.23
C LEU A 706 -20.75 -15.00 12.75
N LEU A 707 -21.71 -14.81 11.82
CA LEU A 707 -21.40 -14.70 10.39
C LEU A 707 -20.54 -13.48 10.07
N TRP A 708 -20.79 -12.37 10.77
CA TRP A 708 -19.97 -11.16 10.66
C TRP A 708 -18.53 -11.42 11.12
N GLY A 709 -18.36 -12.09 12.27
CA GLY A 709 -17.06 -12.48 12.80
C GLY A 709 -16.28 -13.41 11.86
N VAL A 710 -16.93 -14.44 11.30
CA VAL A 710 -16.30 -15.37 10.35
C VAL A 710 -15.93 -14.67 9.04
N ASN A 711 -16.80 -13.81 8.50
CA ASN A 711 -16.49 -13.03 7.31
C ASN A 711 -15.26 -12.13 7.54
N GLY A 712 -15.18 -11.47 8.70
CA GLY A 712 -13.99 -10.72 9.10
C GLY A 712 -12.75 -11.61 9.14
N ALA A 713 -12.75 -12.67 9.96
CA ALA A 713 -11.57 -13.53 10.11
C ALA A 713 -11.03 -14.08 8.77
N PHE A 714 -11.92 -14.49 7.86
CA PHE A 714 -11.51 -14.97 6.54
C PHE A 714 -11.09 -13.87 5.57
N SER A 715 -11.48 -12.62 5.78
CA SER A 715 -10.92 -11.48 5.05
C SER A 715 -9.43 -11.31 5.39
N VAL A 716 -9.02 -11.49 6.65
CA VAL A 716 -7.58 -11.49 7.03
C VAL A 716 -6.81 -12.62 6.36
N VAL A 717 -7.40 -13.82 6.30
CA VAL A 717 -6.79 -14.94 5.56
C VAL A 717 -6.70 -14.61 4.08
N GLY A 718 -7.78 -14.09 3.49
CA GLY A 718 -7.85 -13.72 2.08
C GLY A 718 -6.78 -12.71 1.70
N SER A 719 -6.53 -11.68 2.52
CA SER A 719 -5.48 -10.70 2.26
C SER A 719 -4.08 -11.28 2.37
N ALA A 720 -3.80 -12.08 3.41
CA ALA A 720 -2.51 -12.75 3.57
C ALA A 720 -2.22 -13.74 2.43
N VAL A 721 -3.23 -14.51 2.01
CA VAL A 721 -3.15 -15.44 0.87
C VAL A 721 -3.01 -14.69 -0.44
N ALA A 722 -3.69 -13.55 -0.64
CA ALA A 722 -3.56 -12.74 -1.84
C ALA A 722 -2.12 -12.26 -2.05
N VAL A 723 -1.48 -11.73 -1.01
CA VAL A 723 -0.07 -11.32 -1.06
C VAL A 723 0.84 -12.53 -1.31
N ALA A 724 0.64 -13.64 -0.60
CA ALA A 724 1.46 -14.85 -0.79
C ALA A 724 1.35 -15.42 -2.22
N LEU A 725 0.15 -15.45 -2.80
CA LEU A 725 -0.08 -15.86 -4.20
C LEU A 725 0.57 -14.88 -5.17
N ALA A 726 0.42 -13.56 -4.94
CA ALA A 726 1.06 -12.55 -5.76
C ALA A 726 2.60 -12.71 -5.78
N MET A 727 3.23 -12.94 -4.64
CA MET A 727 4.69 -13.10 -4.53
C MET A 727 5.24 -14.40 -5.12
N THR A 728 4.40 -15.43 -5.27
CA THR A 728 4.81 -16.76 -5.75
C THR A 728 4.46 -16.95 -7.22
N TRP A 729 3.20 -16.70 -7.58
CA TRP A 729 2.65 -16.98 -8.90
C TRP A 729 2.04 -15.76 -9.61
N GLY A 730 2.04 -14.59 -8.97
CA GLY A 730 1.57 -13.33 -9.55
C GLY A 730 0.11 -12.99 -9.29
N PHE A 731 -0.28 -11.75 -9.54
CA PHE A 731 -1.62 -11.21 -9.26
C PHE A 731 -2.73 -11.93 -10.04
N GLY A 732 -2.44 -12.44 -11.24
CA GLY A 732 -3.39 -13.24 -12.01
C GLY A 732 -3.83 -14.51 -11.26
N SER A 733 -2.92 -15.17 -10.54
CA SER A 733 -3.23 -16.37 -9.75
C SER A 733 -4.13 -16.07 -8.55
N ALA A 734 -3.92 -14.92 -7.88
CA ALA A 734 -4.77 -14.47 -6.78
C ALA A 734 -6.21 -14.18 -7.25
N LEU A 735 -6.37 -13.51 -8.41
CA LEU A 735 -7.67 -13.30 -9.05
C LEU A 735 -8.37 -14.61 -9.40
N ALA A 736 -7.63 -15.57 -9.97
CA ALA A 736 -8.17 -16.89 -10.30
C ALA A 736 -8.60 -17.67 -9.04
N ALA A 737 -7.82 -17.59 -7.96
CA ALA A 737 -8.19 -18.18 -6.67
C ALA A 737 -9.47 -17.53 -6.10
N GLY A 738 -9.57 -16.19 -6.14
CA GLY A 738 -10.79 -15.46 -5.76
C GLY A 738 -12.02 -15.90 -6.57
N ALA A 739 -11.87 -16.03 -7.89
CA ALA A 739 -12.91 -16.59 -8.75
C ALA A 739 -13.28 -18.02 -8.34
N GLY A 740 -12.31 -18.87 -8.00
CA GLY A 740 -12.55 -20.21 -7.46
C GLY A 740 -13.40 -20.21 -6.17
N LEU A 741 -13.14 -19.28 -5.25
CA LEU A 741 -13.93 -19.14 -4.02
C LEU A 741 -15.38 -18.69 -4.30
N TYR A 742 -15.58 -17.77 -5.24
CA TYR A 742 -16.92 -17.38 -5.68
C TYR A 742 -17.65 -18.51 -6.43
N ALA A 743 -16.94 -19.34 -7.19
CA ALA A 743 -17.53 -20.53 -7.81
C ALA A 743 -18.00 -21.54 -6.74
N ALA A 744 -17.20 -21.76 -5.69
CA ALA A 744 -17.60 -22.58 -4.55
C ALA A 744 -18.83 -22.01 -3.83
N LEU A 745 -18.89 -20.68 -3.65
CA LEU A 745 -20.06 -20.01 -3.09
C LEU A 745 -21.31 -20.21 -3.96
N ALA A 746 -21.19 -20.07 -5.28
CA ALA A 746 -22.28 -20.29 -6.22
C ALA A 746 -22.80 -21.74 -6.11
N LEU A 747 -21.90 -22.73 -6.04
CA LEU A 747 -22.25 -24.14 -5.87
C LEU A 747 -22.98 -24.38 -4.54
N LEU A 748 -22.52 -23.81 -3.44
CA LEU A 748 -23.15 -23.93 -2.12
C LEU A 748 -24.55 -23.29 -2.10
N ALA A 749 -24.67 -22.08 -2.63
CA ALA A 749 -25.95 -21.37 -2.73
C ALA A 749 -26.94 -22.11 -3.64
N TRP A 750 -26.45 -22.76 -4.70
CA TRP A 750 -27.25 -23.57 -5.61
C TRP A 750 -27.69 -24.91 -5.00
N ARG A 751 -26.78 -25.67 -4.36
CA ARG A 751 -27.10 -26.95 -3.71
C ARG A 751 -28.09 -26.78 -2.55
N GLY A 752 -28.04 -25.65 -1.86
CA GLY A 752 -29.04 -25.25 -0.86
C GLY A 752 -30.47 -25.08 -1.41
N LEU A 753 -30.71 -25.19 -2.73
CA LEU A 753 -32.07 -25.33 -3.29
C LEU A 753 -32.70 -26.70 -3.01
N LYS A 754 -31.94 -27.76 -2.71
CA LYS A 754 -32.49 -29.13 -2.61
C LYS A 754 -32.53 -29.73 -1.19
N SER A 755 -31.82 -29.18 -0.20
CA SER A 755 -31.61 -29.85 1.11
C SER A 755 -32.23 -29.14 2.33
N LEU A 756 -33.19 -28.24 2.13
CA LEU A 756 -33.89 -27.53 3.23
C LEU A 756 -35.40 -27.39 2.96
N THR A 757 -35.96 -28.27 2.12
CA THR A 757 -37.39 -28.58 2.10
C THR A 757 -37.61 -29.90 2.81
#